data_AF-A0A248YJV9-F1
#
_entry.id   AF-A0A248YJV9-F1
#
_cell.length_a   1.000
_cell.length_b   1.000
_cell.length_c   1.000
_cell.angle_alpha   90.00
_cell.angle_beta   90.00
_cell.angle_gamma   90.00
#
_symmetry.space_group_name_H-M   'P 1'
#
loop_
_entity.id
_entity.type
_entity.pdbx_description
1 polymer ?
#
loop_
_entity_poly.entity_id
_entity_poly.type
_entity_poly.pdbx_seq_one_letter_code
_entity_poly.pdbx_strand_id
1 'polypeptide(L)'
;MAQTPGRFRVTYPMQMSLLDWIVLLLGLWAGGGEASRATHQRRPTLPLGTLMPYFYGDYDRGYVIIPGFHDREARDPDTRTGKTYSDVDQFVRDVLALLVKYLQVYVEDPAHDLAAAVQALTEDPEYHRLTAEFDVYRTLSYGVRFANFYHPLLCFLRATAYRAGVPALLSRTTQLTNTGFDFAATYQPDPVVVGPYPVEDLDFAADGAYAGYNWELFYHLPFDIALRLNRDQRFEEARNWFHHIFNPVGTADGASAPQKYWVTKPFFQTTVPELVQQRIGDILTAIAADPSGASITDLKFAVQQWRTKPFNPHVVARSRPVAYQLAVVVNYIRNLVDWGDQLFRQFTRESVTQATGLYILADKLLGPKPSVVPPLVAPAPETVNQLQAKVDLFGNALLDLENLIPDLNLLPHGGAELPSPLSYSALYFCIPPNEEMLRLWDLVGDRLFKIRNCQNIDGVQSLLALFAPPIDPGALVRAAAAGMSVSAFLAGLGAPLPNYRFRVLAQRATELVGYAGELGDRLLAALEKRDAEALARLRAGHEISLLDAVRQVKLAAIAEAEGNIAALELSRKVIEERQSYYSGRDYMNAWEITATALSGVSLVGEAAIAVGYILSGGLKLIPDFTAGGAGFGGSPTVTLTIGGDKAGAAADSAVMTLEAIARALDKAAGMAATQGGYRRRMDDWDHQAALAGLELTQLDQQITTGKLHLDMLRQELAAHDRETQNAHATEEYLRGKYTNTELYQWMVDRTSSVYFGAYQLAFDTAKKAERCFGHELGTDATFLQPGYWDSLRKGLTVAETLRHDIKRMEAAYLDRNARERELTRHVSLAQLDPAALAELRATGSCLVTVPEALFDLDHPGHYFRRLRTVGLSIPCVAGPYTPVTAKLSLVANRYRTSTAARQGATTARDRYAEVPGDDRFAYNIGGIESIATSTGLADGGMFELNFADERYLPFEGKGAIGTWRLELPATVRQFDYDTISDVVLHLRYTARDGGSTLRGLVEESLRELLNELVTVAGQSGLFQAYSLRHAFPDQWWQLHQQQSTQLTVDAEHLPYLARDQQPVVEQATWYARLDGDPATYQITVDGTPVALNRDADLHQCVGSGDPLVLGTPLTLAADPDGLTDLVLLLRYRLDG
;
A
#
# COMPACT_ATOMS: atom_id res chain seq x y z
N MET A 1 -23.65 48.64 31.26
CA MET A 1 -22.32 48.63 30.60
C MET A 1 -21.16 48.48 31.61
N ALA A 2 -21.28 47.65 32.65
CA ALA A 2 -20.27 47.63 33.73
C ALA A 2 -19.84 46.21 34.17
N GLN A 3 -20.07 45.16 33.37
CA GLN A 3 -19.77 43.78 33.80
C GLN A 3 -19.03 42.90 32.79
N THR A 4 -18.76 43.34 31.55
CA THR A 4 -17.89 42.57 30.62
C THR A 4 -16.41 42.81 30.97
N PRO A 5 -15.62 41.76 31.28
CA PRO A 5 -14.21 41.89 31.62
C PRO A 5 -13.38 42.06 30.34
N GLY A 6 -13.32 43.30 29.82
CA GLY A 6 -12.49 43.67 28.68
C GLY A 6 -13.18 44.59 27.68
N ARG A 7 -12.37 45.27 26.85
CA ARG A 7 -12.86 46.04 25.69
C ARG A 7 -12.87 45.12 24.47
N PHE A 8 -14.06 44.82 23.97
CA PHE A 8 -14.24 44.06 22.75
C PHE A 8 -14.39 44.94 21.52
N ARG A 9 -13.91 44.42 20.40
CA ARG A 9 -14.08 45.03 19.09
C ARG A 9 -15.10 44.20 18.30
N VAL A 10 -16.14 44.87 17.79
CA VAL A 10 -17.17 44.28 16.91
C VAL A 10 -16.98 44.80 15.50
N THR A 11 -17.09 43.92 14.51
CA THR A 11 -16.97 44.27 13.09
C THR A 11 -18.07 43.61 12.28
N TYR A 12 -19.08 44.40 11.90
CA TYR A 12 -20.24 43.97 11.09
C TYR A 12 -19.87 43.76 9.60
N PRO A 13 -20.65 42.96 8.84
CA PRO A 13 -20.33 42.63 7.45
C PRO A 13 -20.59 43.80 6.49
N MET A 14 -21.46 44.73 6.87
CA MET A 14 -21.71 46.00 6.15
C MET A 14 -22.11 45.82 4.67
N GLN A 15 -22.67 44.66 4.30
CA GLN A 15 -23.12 44.36 2.94
C GLN A 15 -24.63 44.08 2.92
N MET A 16 -25.38 44.64 1.96
CA MET A 16 -26.79 44.29 1.78
C MET A 16 -26.92 42.89 1.19
N SER A 17 -27.58 42.01 1.94
CA SER A 17 -28.08 40.73 1.47
C SER A 17 -29.30 40.88 0.55
N LEU A 18 -29.70 39.79 -0.11
CA LEU A 18 -30.98 39.75 -0.83
C LEU A 18 -32.16 40.07 0.11
N LEU A 19 -32.10 39.63 1.37
CA LEU A 19 -33.09 39.94 2.41
C LEU A 19 -33.16 41.45 2.69
N ASP A 20 -32.01 42.10 2.86
CA ASP A 20 -31.95 43.54 3.10
C ASP A 20 -32.54 44.32 1.92
N TRP A 21 -32.29 43.85 0.68
CA TRP A 21 -32.85 44.42 -0.53
C TRP A 21 -34.37 44.23 -0.62
N ILE A 22 -34.88 43.04 -0.31
CA ILE A 22 -36.32 42.76 -0.30
C ILE A 22 -37.02 43.64 0.75
N VAL A 23 -36.48 43.77 1.96
CA VAL A 23 -37.03 44.62 3.03
C VAL A 23 -37.01 46.10 2.63
N LEU A 24 -35.93 46.55 1.97
CA LEU A 24 -35.82 47.92 1.46
C LEU A 24 -36.82 48.19 0.33
N LEU A 25 -36.95 47.27 -0.64
CA LEU A 25 -37.87 47.40 -1.77
C LEU A 25 -39.33 47.35 -1.33
N LEU A 26 -39.70 46.49 -0.37
CA LEU A 26 -41.02 46.48 0.25
C LEU A 26 -41.30 47.80 1.00
N GLY A 27 -40.29 48.35 1.69
CA GLY A 27 -40.38 49.65 2.34
C GLY A 27 -40.51 50.84 1.37
N LEU A 28 -39.91 50.77 0.18
CA LEU A 28 -40.02 51.77 -0.89
C LEU A 28 -41.34 51.64 -1.67
N TRP A 29 -41.81 50.42 -1.94
CA TRP A 29 -43.10 50.16 -2.57
C TRP A 29 -44.26 50.64 -1.70
N ALA A 30 -44.17 50.45 -0.38
CA ALA A 30 -45.11 51.03 0.59
C ALA A 30 -45.03 52.57 0.68
N GLY A 31 -44.01 53.22 0.09
CA GLY A 31 -43.74 54.66 0.17
C GLY A 31 -43.96 55.46 -1.13
N GLY A 32 -44.58 54.87 -2.16
CA GLY A 32 -44.78 55.46 -3.50
C GLY A 32 -45.81 56.60 -3.63
N GLY A 33 -46.14 57.31 -2.55
CA GLY A 33 -46.98 58.50 -2.58
C GLY A 33 -46.42 59.57 -1.65
N GLU A 34 -46.24 60.78 -2.17
CA GLU A 34 -45.79 61.99 -1.46
C GLU A 34 -44.28 62.17 -1.26
N ALA A 35 -43.61 62.56 -2.34
CA ALA A 35 -42.42 63.40 -2.24
C ALA A 35 -42.83 64.87 -1.97
N SER A 36 -43.10 65.23 -0.71
CA SER A 36 -42.96 66.63 -0.28
C SER A 36 -42.83 66.77 1.24
N ARG A 37 -41.73 67.41 1.68
CA ARG A 37 -41.55 68.16 2.93
C ARG A 37 -41.89 67.43 4.25
N ALA A 38 -40.87 66.97 4.98
CA ALA A 38 -40.89 67.06 6.46
C ALA A 38 -39.51 66.83 7.10
N THR A 39 -39.22 67.73 8.03
CA THR A 39 -38.08 67.85 8.94
C THR A 39 -37.97 66.75 9.99
N HIS A 40 -36.73 66.35 10.26
CA HIS A 40 -36.16 65.77 11.49
C HIS A 40 -37.09 65.04 12.49
N GLN A 41 -37.55 63.83 12.17
CA GLN A 41 -37.74 62.78 13.19
C GLN A 41 -37.25 61.41 12.68
N ARG A 42 -36.50 60.71 13.53
CA ARG A 42 -35.69 59.52 13.24
C ARG A 42 -36.57 58.34 12.81
N ARG A 43 -36.50 57.98 11.53
CA ARG A 43 -36.95 56.67 11.02
C ARG A 43 -36.04 55.54 11.55
N PRO A 44 -36.57 54.32 11.72
CA PRO A 44 -35.78 53.20 12.27
C PRO A 44 -34.66 52.80 11.29
N THR A 45 -33.45 52.65 11.81
CA THR A 45 -32.25 52.27 11.04
C THR A 45 -32.22 50.76 10.84
N LEU A 46 -32.29 50.32 9.58
CA LEU A 46 -32.06 48.94 9.16
C LEU A 46 -30.56 48.61 9.25
N PRO A 47 -30.12 47.65 10.09
CA PRO A 47 -28.73 47.20 10.08
C PRO A 47 -28.43 46.44 8.78
N LEU A 48 -27.32 46.78 8.11
CA LEU A 48 -26.89 46.19 6.84
C LEU A 48 -26.19 44.85 7.07
N GLY A 49 -26.53 43.85 6.26
CA GLY A 49 -26.02 42.49 6.41
C GLY A 49 -26.83 41.70 7.41
N THR A 50 -28.17 41.84 7.34
CA THR A 50 -29.07 41.12 8.22
C THR A 50 -28.76 39.63 8.16
N LEU A 51 -28.47 39.06 9.34
CA LEU A 51 -28.12 37.67 9.58
C LEU A 51 -26.73 37.20 9.10
N MET A 52 -25.93 38.03 8.44
CA MET A 52 -24.60 37.61 7.98
C MET A 52 -23.57 37.49 9.12
N PRO A 53 -22.59 36.56 9.03
CA PRO A 53 -21.49 36.46 9.99
C PRO A 53 -20.65 37.74 10.11
N TYR A 54 -20.17 38.02 11.32
CA TYR A 54 -19.43 39.24 11.67
C TYR A 54 -18.34 38.96 12.71
N PHE A 55 -17.26 39.74 12.75
CA PHE A 55 -16.12 39.42 13.64
C PHE A 55 -16.22 40.11 15.00
N TYR A 56 -15.76 39.43 16.05
CA TYR A 56 -15.72 39.96 17.42
C TYR A 56 -14.46 39.46 18.12
N GLY A 57 -13.67 40.34 18.73
CA GLY A 57 -12.40 39.92 19.30
C GLY A 57 -11.94 40.81 20.45
N ASP A 58 -11.09 40.23 21.30
CA ASP A 58 -10.32 40.96 22.28
C ASP A 58 -8.86 41.12 21.78
N TYR A 59 -7.92 41.41 22.68
CA TYR A 59 -6.53 41.63 22.32
C TYR A 59 -5.79 40.35 21.90
N ASP A 60 -6.14 39.21 22.47
CA ASP A 60 -5.43 37.94 22.27
C ASP A 60 -6.20 37.01 21.31
N ARG A 61 -7.50 37.24 21.13
CA ARG A 61 -8.43 36.29 20.49
C ARG A 61 -9.33 36.95 19.47
N GLY A 62 -9.47 36.27 18.32
CA GLY A 62 -10.40 36.65 17.26
C GLY A 62 -11.52 35.62 17.12
N TYR A 63 -12.77 36.08 17.04
CA TYR A 63 -13.92 35.24 16.79
C TYR A 63 -14.70 35.68 15.54
N VAL A 64 -15.31 34.72 14.87
CA VAL A 64 -16.41 34.91 13.93
C VAL A 64 -17.70 34.68 14.69
N ILE A 65 -18.55 35.70 14.73
CA ILE A 65 -19.94 35.62 15.18
C ILE A 65 -20.81 35.25 13.98
N ILE A 66 -21.65 34.25 14.11
CA ILE A 66 -22.54 33.74 13.06
C ILE A 66 -23.97 33.91 13.58
N PRO A 67 -24.71 34.94 13.11
CA PRO A 67 -26.12 35.10 13.42
C PRO A 67 -26.98 34.05 12.72
N GLY A 68 -28.07 33.69 13.35
CA GLY A 68 -29.03 32.76 12.77
C GLY A 68 -30.28 32.62 13.62
N PHE A 69 -31.18 31.76 13.14
CA PHE A 69 -32.33 31.31 13.90
C PHE A 69 -32.05 29.93 14.45
N HIS A 70 -32.15 29.76 15.76
CA HIS A 70 -31.76 28.57 16.48
C HIS A 70 -32.87 28.12 17.42
N ASP A 71 -33.03 26.81 17.60
CA ASP A 71 -33.96 26.26 18.58
C ASP A 71 -33.39 26.41 20.02
N ARG A 72 -33.84 27.44 20.73
CA ARG A 72 -33.30 27.77 22.06
C ARG A 72 -33.81 26.84 23.17
N GLU A 73 -34.84 26.04 22.92
CA GLU A 73 -35.42 25.10 23.89
C GLU A 73 -34.81 23.69 23.78
N ALA A 74 -34.01 23.43 22.75
CA ALA A 74 -33.25 22.20 22.58
C ALA A 74 -32.39 21.90 23.84
N ARG A 75 -32.62 20.71 24.43
CA ARG A 75 -31.94 20.25 25.66
C ARG A 75 -30.43 20.09 25.50
N ASP A 76 -29.98 19.87 24.27
CA ASP A 76 -28.58 19.69 23.92
C ASP A 76 -28.18 20.76 22.87
N PRO A 77 -27.23 21.66 23.20
CA PRO A 77 -26.76 22.70 22.29
C PRO A 77 -26.16 22.17 20.98
N ASP A 78 -25.61 20.96 20.98
CA ASP A 78 -24.90 20.38 19.83
C ASP A 78 -25.85 19.75 18.79
N THR A 79 -27.11 19.49 19.16
CA THR A 79 -28.16 18.93 18.28
C THR A 79 -29.25 19.93 17.93
N ARG A 80 -28.99 21.21 18.20
CA ARG A 80 -29.91 22.32 17.98
C ARG A 80 -30.12 22.60 16.48
N THR A 81 -31.37 22.59 16.03
CA THR A 81 -31.70 23.06 14.68
C THR A 81 -31.36 24.54 14.54
N GLY A 82 -30.47 24.86 13.61
CA GLY A 82 -30.00 26.21 13.32
C GLY A 82 -30.11 26.52 11.83
N LYS A 83 -30.67 27.68 11.50
CA LYS A 83 -30.73 28.21 10.14
C LYS A 83 -29.92 29.50 10.08
N THR A 84 -28.81 29.45 9.36
CA THR A 84 -27.89 30.57 9.21
C THR A 84 -28.21 31.37 7.96
N TYR A 85 -27.44 32.41 7.68
CA TYR A 85 -27.62 33.23 6.49
C TYR A 85 -27.77 32.44 5.19
N SER A 86 -26.93 31.42 4.95
CA SER A 86 -26.96 30.64 3.70
C SER A 86 -28.28 29.88 3.51
N ASP A 87 -28.85 29.36 4.59
CA ASP A 87 -30.13 28.66 4.54
C ASP A 87 -31.27 29.63 4.20
N VAL A 88 -31.26 30.81 4.85
CA VAL A 88 -32.27 31.84 4.61
C VAL A 88 -32.15 32.39 3.19
N ASP A 89 -30.94 32.61 2.68
CA ASP A 89 -30.72 33.07 1.31
C ASP A 89 -31.18 32.03 0.29
N GLN A 90 -30.87 30.75 0.49
CA GLN A 90 -31.32 29.67 -0.40
C GLN A 90 -32.85 29.54 -0.38
N PHE A 91 -33.48 29.57 0.80
CA PHE A 91 -34.93 29.53 0.94
C PHE A 91 -35.60 30.68 0.16
N VAL A 92 -35.08 31.91 0.29
CA VAL A 92 -35.60 33.07 -0.44
C VAL A 92 -35.42 32.92 -1.95
N ARG A 93 -34.30 32.36 -2.40
CA ARG A 93 -34.08 32.09 -3.84
C ARG A 93 -35.03 31.04 -4.37
N ASP A 94 -35.27 29.97 -3.64
CA ASP A 94 -36.20 28.91 -4.05
C ASP A 94 -37.63 29.45 -4.13
N VAL A 95 -38.06 30.27 -3.16
CA VAL A 95 -39.36 30.98 -3.20
C VAL A 95 -39.45 31.87 -4.44
N LEU A 96 -38.42 32.66 -4.74
CA LEU A 96 -38.40 33.52 -5.92
C LEU A 96 -38.41 32.72 -7.23
N ALA A 97 -37.67 31.62 -7.30
CA ALA A 97 -37.63 30.76 -8.48
C ALA A 97 -38.99 30.11 -8.76
N LEU A 98 -39.68 29.63 -7.72
CA LEU A 98 -41.04 29.11 -7.84
C LEU A 98 -42.03 30.19 -8.28
N LEU A 99 -41.89 31.41 -7.74
CA LEU A 99 -42.73 32.54 -8.10
C LEU A 99 -42.49 32.99 -9.55
N VAL A 100 -41.24 32.97 -10.02
CA VAL A 100 -40.87 33.25 -11.42
C VAL A 100 -41.40 32.18 -12.37
N LYS A 101 -41.30 30.89 -12.00
CA LYS A 101 -41.85 29.76 -12.78
C LYS A 101 -43.35 29.96 -13.04
N TYR A 102 -44.13 30.29 -12.02
CA TYR A 102 -45.58 30.48 -12.17
C TYR A 102 -45.96 31.86 -12.74
N LEU A 103 -45.11 32.87 -12.62
CA LEU A 103 -45.22 34.10 -13.41
C LEU A 103 -45.03 33.85 -14.91
N GLN A 104 -44.12 32.96 -15.29
CA GLN A 104 -43.95 32.55 -16.69
C GLN A 104 -45.16 31.76 -17.19
N VAL A 105 -45.65 30.79 -16.41
CA VAL A 105 -46.89 30.05 -16.73
C VAL A 105 -48.08 31.00 -16.89
N TYR A 106 -48.19 32.03 -16.06
CA TYR A 106 -49.22 33.08 -16.15
C TYR A 106 -49.07 33.97 -17.40
N VAL A 107 -47.85 34.28 -17.83
CA VAL A 107 -47.58 35.10 -19.03
C VAL A 107 -47.73 34.28 -20.32
N GLU A 108 -47.48 32.97 -20.26
CA GLU A 108 -47.62 32.04 -21.39
C GLU A 108 -49.07 31.53 -21.57
N ASP A 109 -49.92 31.68 -20.55
CA ASP A 109 -51.37 31.47 -20.67
C ASP A 109 -52.02 32.59 -21.52
N PRO A 110 -52.63 32.28 -22.68
CA PRO A 110 -53.28 33.28 -23.52
C PRO A 110 -54.39 34.06 -22.81
N ALA A 111 -55.04 33.46 -21.80
CA ALA A 111 -56.09 34.10 -21.02
C ALA A 111 -55.54 34.94 -19.85
N HIS A 112 -54.26 34.78 -19.49
CA HIS A 112 -53.63 35.37 -18.31
C HIS A 112 -54.51 35.20 -17.06
N ASP A 113 -54.97 33.97 -16.79
CA ASP A 113 -55.83 33.69 -15.64
C ASP A 113 -55.00 33.54 -14.36
N LEU A 114 -55.03 34.58 -13.52
CA LEU A 114 -54.27 34.61 -12.28
C LEU A 114 -54.80 33.59 -11.27
N ALA A 115 -56.11 33.31 -11.27
CA ALA A 115 -56.70 32.37 -10.33
C ALA A 115 -56.24 30.93 -10.65
N ALA A 116 -56.16 30.58 -11.93
CA ALA A 116 -55.64 29.28 -12.38
C ALA A 116 -54.13 29.13 -12.07
N ALA A 117 -53.33 30.17 -12.30
CA ALA A 117 -51.90 30.15 -11.99
C ALA A 117 -51.63 30.05 -10.48
N VAL A 118 -52.41 30.73 -9.64
CA VAL A 118 -52.31 30.65 -8.17
C VAL A 118 -52.75 29.27 -7.68
N GLN A 119 -53.82 28.70 -8.24
CA GLN A 119 -54.26 27.35 -7.88
C GLN A 119 -53.19 26.30 -8.22
N ALA A 120 -52.63 26.36 -9.42
CA ALA A 120 -51.55 25.47 -9.85
C ALA A 120 -50.27 25.64 -9.00
N LEU A 121 -49.94 26.88 -8.60
CA LEU A 121 -48.85 27.15 -7.66
C LEU A 121 -49.10 26.46 -6.31
N THR A 122 -50.31 26.55 -5.75
CA THR A 122 -50.63 25.97 -4.45
C THR A 122 -50.70 24.44 -4.45
N GLU A 123 -50.84 23.83 -5.62
CA GLU A 123 -50.81 22.37 -5.83
C GLU A 123 -49.39 21.86 -6.18
N ASP A 124 -48.41 22.76 -6.39
CA ASP A 124 -47.03 22.38 -6.72
C ASP A 124 -46.33 21.73 -5.49
N PRO A 125 -45.71 20.54 -5.64
CA PRO A 125 -44.95 19.92 -4.56
C PRO A 125 -43.87 20.81 -3.94
N GLU A 126 -43.23 21.69 -4.73
CA GLU A 126 -42.25 22.66 -4.22
C GLU A 126 -42.91 23.74 -3.34
N TYR A 127 -44.15 24.14 -3.63
CA TYR A 127 -44.90 25.05 -2.75
C TYR A 127 -45.11 24.40 -1.38
N HIS A 128 -45.56 23.15 -1.34
CA HIS A 128 -45.72 22.41 -0.08
C HIS A 128 -44.40 22.23 0.68
N ARG A 129 -43.30 21.90 -0.01
CA ARG A 129 -41.96 21.81 0.59
C ARG A 129 -41.53 23.14 1.23
N LEU A 130 -41.67 24.26 0.50
CA LEU A 130 -41.31 25.58 0.99
C LEU A 130 -42.20 26.04 2.16
N THR A 131 -43.49 25.70 2.14
CA THR A 131 -44.37 25.98 3.29
C THR A 131 -43.96 25.20 4.53
N ALA A 132 -43.61 23.92 4.40
CA ALA A 132 -43.12 23.10 5.51
C ALA A 132 -41.76 23.60 6.04
N GLU A 133 -40.84 24.00 5.16
CA GLU A 133 -39.58 24.63 5.58
C GLU A 133 -39.84 25.97 6.31
N PHE A 134 -40.81 26.76 5.86
CA PHE A 134 -41.23 27.99 6.53
C PHE A 134 -41.90 27.74 7.90
N ASP A 135 -42.62 26.63 8.07
CA ASP A 135 -43.12 26.19 9.39
C ASP A 135 -41.97 25.98 10.38
N VAL A 136 -40.85 25.39 9.93
CA VAL A 136 -39.65 25.20 10.77
C VAL A 136 -39.04 26.55 11.16
N TYR A 137 -38.91 27.51 10.24
CA TYR A 137 -38.41 28.84 10.60
C TYR A 137 -39.24 29.53 11.69
N ARG A 138 -40.55 29.27 11.76
CA ARG A 138 -41.47 29.84 12.77
C ARG A 138 -41.28 29.26 14.17
N THR A 139 -40.64 28.11 14.31
CA THR A 139 -40.33 27.51 15.62
C THR A 139 -38.96 27.93 16.16
N LEU A 140 -38.12 28.58 15.36
CA LEU A 140 -36.76 28.97 15.72
C LEU A 140 -36.71 30.41 16.26
N SER A 141 -35.73 30.70 17.13
CA SER A 141 -35.52 32.03 17.71
C SER A 141 -34.17 32.61 17.29
N TYR A 142 -34.08 33.94 17.15
CA TYR A 142 -32.82 34.57 16.80
C TYR A 142 -31.73 34.35 17.87
N GLY A 143 -30.49 34.10 17.43
CA GLY A 143 -29.31 33.96 18.27
C GLY A 143 -28.01 34.19 17.49
N VAL A 144 -26.87 34.21 18.20
CA VAL A 144 -25.54 34.40 17.61
C VAL A 144 -24.53 33.37 18.13
N ARG A 145 -23.84 32.67 17.22
CA ARG A 145 -22.80 31.66 17.56
C ARG A 145 -21.41 32.26 17.43
N PHE A 146 -20.46 31.91 18.30
CA PHE A 146 -19.06 32.33 18.19
C PHE A 146 -18.18 31.17 17.72
N ALA A 147 -17.23 31.43 16.81
CA ALA A 147 -16.25 30.47 16.31
C ALA A 147 -14.83 31.08 16.25
N ASN A 148 -13.77 30.30 16.44
CA ASN A 148 -12.40 30.83 16.43
C ASN A 148 -11.96 31.29 15.03
N PHE A 149 -11.22 32.40 15.01
CA PHE A 149 -10.57 32.92 13.82
C PHE A 149 -9.07 33.18 14.02
N TYR A 150 -8.40 32.26 14.72
CA TYR A 150 -6.95 32.22 14.92
C TYR A 150 -6.55 30.78 15.25
N HIS A 151 -5.25 30.46 15.14
CA HIS A 151 -4.73 29.14 15.50
C HIS A 151 -4.11 29.18 16.91
N PRO A 152 -4.79 28.69 17.97
CA PRO A 152 -4.37 28.88 19.35
C PRO A 152 -3.04 28.19 19.70
N LEU A 153 -2.70 27.10 19.00
CA LEU A 153 -1.58 26.23 19.36
C LEU A 153 -0.34 26.34 18.46
N LEU A 154 -0.28 27.32 17.55
CA LEU A 154 0.79 27.38 16.53
C LEU A 154 2.19 27.43 17.14
N CYS A 155 2.39 28.29 18.13
CA CYS A 155 3.68 28.41 18.84
C CYS A 155 4.07 27.12 19.56
N PHE A 156 3.08 26.45 20.16
CA PHE A 156 3.27 25.17 20.85
C PHE A 156 3.67 24.05 19.88
N LEU A 157 2.99 23.91 18.74
CA LEU A 157 3.31 22.91 17.72
C LEU A 157 4.72 23.10 17.17
N ARG A 158 5.10 24.35 16.85
CA ARG A 158 6.44 24.69 16.38
C ARG A 158 7.52 24.32 17.41
N ALA A 159 7.29 24.66 18.67
CA ALA A 159 8.23 24.33 19.75
C ALA A 159 8.37 22.81 19.95
N THR A 160 7.25 22.07 19.91
CA THR A 160 7.22 20.61 20.04
C THR A 160 8.00 19.93 18.91
N ALA A 161 7.79 20.35 17.67
CA ALA A 161 8.49 19.80 16.51
C ALA A 161 10.01 19.98 16.61
N TYR A 162 10.49 21.19 16.94
CA TYR A 162 11.93 21.46 17.03
C TYR A 162 12.61 20.79 18.22
N ARG A 163 11.91 20.64 19.35
CA ARG A 163 12.51 20.10 20.58
C ARG A 163 12.46 18.58 20.66
N ALA A 164 11.35 17.97 20.23
CA ALA A 164 11.06 16.56 20.47
C ALA A 164 10.81 15.75 19.19
N GLY A 165 10.87 16.39 18.01
CA GLY A 165 10.77 15.73 16.71
C GLY A 165 9.36 15.37 16.28
N VAL A 166 9.27 14.68 15.13
CA VAL A 166 8.02 14.32 14.46
C VAL A 166 7.13 13.38 15.29
N PRO A 167 7.64 12.34 15.98
CA PRO A 167 6.79 11.46 16.79
C PRO A 167 6.05 12.21 17.91
N ALA A 168 6.71 13.20 18.53
CA ALA A 168 6.08 14.04 19.55
C ALA A 168 5.04 14.97 18.94
N LEU A 169 5.34 15.61 17.80
CA LEU A 169 4.41 16.46 17.08
C LEU A 169 3.11 15.72 16.72
N LEU A 170 3.23 14.51 16.16
CA LEU A 170 2.08 13.71 15.72
C LEU A 170 1.37 12.98 16.88
N SER A 171 1.86 13.08 18.11
CA SER A 171 1.29 12.38 19.25
C SER A 171 -0.14 12.84 19.56
N ARG A 172 -0.99 11.92 20.05
CA ARG A 172 -2.36 12.29 20.43
C ARG A 172 -2.39 13.34 21.53
N THR A 173 -1.46 13.29 22.49
CA THR A 173 -1.37 14.29 23.57
C THR A 173 -1.18 15.70 23.02
N THR A 174 -0.31 15.85 22.01
CA THR A 174 -0.13 17.13 21.31
C THR A 174 -1.41 17.54 20.58
N GLN A 175 -2.11 16.60 19.94
CA GLN A 175 -3.36 16.87 19.25
C GLN A 175 -4.53 17.25 20.19
N LEU A 176 -4.58 16.67 21.39
CA LEU A 176 -5.59 16.94 22.42
C LEU A 176 -5.25 18.13 23.34
N THR A 177 -4.10 18.76 23.12
CA THR A 177 -3.72 19.93 23.92
C THR A 177 -4.77 21.01 23.73
N ASN A 178 -5.18 21.61 24.85
CA ASN A 178 -6.00 22.80 24.94
C ASN A 178 -5.27 23.74 25.89
N THR A 179 -5.35 25.05 25.65
CA THR A 179 -4.74 26.06 26.54
C THR A 179 -5.47 26.16 27.89
N GLY A 180 -6.68 25.58 28.02
CA GLY A 180 -7.52 25.64 29.21
C GLY A 180 -8.41 26.89 29.26
N PHE A 181 -8.52 27.60 28.16
CA PHE A 181 -9.37 28.79 28.05
C PHE A 181 -10.87 28.43 28.15
N ASP A 182 -11.60 29.12 29.05
CA ASP A 182 -13.05 29.00 29.23
C ASP A 182 -13.75 30.30 28.83
N PHE A 183 -14.46 30.27 27.71
CA PHE A 183 -15.16 31.42 27.16
C PHE A 183 -16.27 31.95 28.08
N ALA A 184 -17.04 31.05 28.72
CA ALA A 184 -18.19 31.44 29.53
C ALA A 184 -17.76 32.02 30.88
N ALA A 185 -16.78 31.41 31.55
CA ALA A 185 -16.21 31.93 32.78
C ALA A 185 -15.48 33.26 32.55
N THR A 186 -14.80 33.39 31.41
CA THR A 186 -14.08 34.61 31.07
C THR A 186 -15.05 35.74 30.75
N TYR A 187 -16.10 35.52 29.95
CA TYR A 187 -16.87 36.64 29.38
C TYR A 187 -18.32 36.79 29.84
N GLN A 188 -18.91 35.79 30.50
CA GLN A 188 -20.30 35.81 30.99
C GLN A 188 -21.31 36.24 29.90
N PRO A 189 -21.41 35.47 28.79
CA PRO A 189 -22.20 35.87 27.63
C PRO A 189 -23.71 35.97 27.94
N ASP A 190 -24.37 36.96 27.32
CA ASP A 190 -25.82 37.17 27.37
C ASP A 190 -26.56 36.00 26.69
N PRO A 191 -27.78 35.60 27.14
CA PRO A 191 -28.54 34.49 26.55
C PRO A 191 -28.69 34.48 25.02
N VAL A 192 -28.56 35.63 24.35
CA VAL A 192 -28.57 35.71 22.87
C VAL A 192 -27.39 34.98 22.22
N VAL A 193 -26.28 34.81 22.93
CA VAL A 193 -25.13 34.03 22.47
C VAL A 193 -25.45 32.55 22.64
N VAL A 194 -25.52 31.85 21.52
CA VAL A 194 -25.82 30.43 21.50
C VAL A 194 -24.52 29.63 21.49
N GLY A 195 -24.47 28.60 22.33
CA GLY A 195 -23.40 27.60 22.29
C GLY A 195 -23.47 26.69 21.05
N PRO A 196 -22.43 25.88 20.79
CA PRO A 196 -21.23 25.73 21.62
C PRO A 196 -20.31 26.96 21.59
N TYR A 197 -19.62 27.25 22.71
CA TYR A 197 -18.68 28.37 22.80
C TYR A 197 -17.30 27.99 22.23
N PRO A 198 -16.51 28.96 21.76
CA PRO A 198 -15.17 28.69 21.23
C PRO A 198 -14.22 28.10 22.28
N VAL A 199 -13.39 27.16 21.84
CA VAL A 199 -12.40 26.46 22.68
C VAL A 199 -11.03 26.58 22.02
N GLU A 200 -9.96 26.77 22.80
CA GLU A 200 -8.60 26.94 22.26
C GLU A 200 -7.87 25.60 22.06
N ASP A 201 -8.29 24.85 21.04
CA ASP A 201 -7.74 23.54 20.71
C ASP A 201 -7.37 23.41 19.21
N LEU A 202 -6.91 22.22 18.81
CA LEU A 202 -6.67 21.88 17.41
C LEU A 202 -8.00 21.55 16.70
N ASP A 203 -8.51 22.50 15.93
CA ASP A 203 -9.80 22.38 15.23
C ASP A 203 -9.69 21.56 13.93
N PHE A 204 -10.65 20.66 13.72
CA PHE A 204 -10.79 19.80 12.54
C PHE A 204 -12.20 19.88 11.93
N ALA A 205 -13.06 20.76 12.43
CA ALA A 205 -14.42 20.93 11.94
C ALA A 205 -14.43 21.39 10.47
N ALA A 206 -15.46 20.99 9.72
CA ALA A 206 -15.55 21.30 8.29
C ALA A 206 -15.69 22.81 8.01
N ASP A 207 -16.29 23.56 8.95
CA ASP A 207 -16.45 25.02 8.94
C ASP A 207 -15.31 25.76 9.68
N GLY A 208 -14.33 25.03 10.22
CA GLY A 208 -13.19 25.57 10.94
C GLY A 208 -12.20 26.28 10.02
N ALA A 209 -11.80 27.50 10.39
CA ALA A 209 -10.97 28.35 9.53
C ALA A 209 -9.59 27.75 9.20
N TYR A 210 -9.00 26.96 10.10
CA TYR A 210 -7.68 26.35 9.95
C TYR A 210 -7.69 24.82 9.84
N ALA A 211 -8.88 24.19 9.83
CA ALA A 211 -9.03 22.74 9.88
C ALA A 211 -8.35 22.00 8.71
N GLY A 212 -8.32 22.60 7.52
CA GLY A 212 -7.67 22.00 6.34
C GLY A 212 -6.19 21.67 6.57
N TYR A 213 -5.44 22.59 7.19
CA TYR A 213 -4.02 22.38 7.49
C TYR A 213 -3.80 21.30 8.56
N ASN A 214 -4.72 21.22 9.53
CA ASN A 214 -4.66 20.22 10.58
C ASN A 214 -4.90 18.81 10.02
N TRP A 215 -5.89 18.65 9.13
CA TRP A 215 -6.13 17.39 8.42
C TRP A 215 -4.93 16.96 7.56
N GLU A 216 -4.24 17.90 6.92
CA GLU A 216 -3.03 17.61 6.14
C GLU A 216 -1.90 17.08 7.03
N LEU A 217 -1.59 17.80 8.12
CA LEU A 217 -0.47 17.50 9.01
C LEU A 217 -0.65 16.19 9.79
N PHE A 218 -1.84 15.95 10.35
CA PHE A 218 -2.08 14.87 11.31
C PHE A 218 -2.74 13.62 10.71
N TYR A 219 -3.12 13.63 9.43
CA TYR A 219 -3.72 12.49 8.75
C TYR A 219 -3.12 12.23 7.36
N HIS A 220 -3.21 13.20 6.43
CA HIS A 220 -2.84 12.94 5.04
C HIS A 220 -1.35 12.63 4.86
N LEU A 221 -0.48 13.41 5.50
CA LEU A 221 0.98 13.19 5.41
C LEU A 221 1.40 11.82 6.00
N PRO A 222 1.05 11.46 7.25
CA PRO A 222 1.46 10.15 7.78
C PRO A 222 0.88 8.96 7.00
N PHE A 223 -0.35 9.09 6.49
CA PHE A 223 -1.00 8.04 5.71
C PHE A 223 -0.28 7.78 4.38
N ASP A 224 0.05 8.84 3.63
CA ASP A 224 0.73 8.71 2.34
C ASP A 224 2.15 8.13 2.50
N ILE A 225 2.88 8.57 3.53
CA ILE A 225 4.21 8.03 3.85
C ILE A 225 4.14 6.53 4.15
N ALA A 226 3.17 6.10 4.96
CA ALA A 226 2.96 4.68 5.27
C ALA A 226 2.66 3.85 4.02
N LEU A 227 1.78 4.34 3.14
CA LEU A 227 1.46 3.68 1.87
C LEU A 227 2.69 3.55 0.96
N ARG A 228 3.52 4.60 0.88
CA ARG A 228 4.74 4.56 0.08
C ARG A 228 5.74 3.53 0.61
N LEU A 229 5.99 3.52 1.91
CA LEU A 229 6.90 2.55 2.54
C LEU A 229 6.41 1.11 2.39
N ASN A 230 5.09 0.86 2.46
CA ASN A 230 4.53 -0.47 2.23
C ASN A 230 4.77 -0.96 0.81
N ARG A 231 4.59 -0.07 -0.20
CA ARG A 231 4.89 -0.38 -1.61
C ARG A 231 6.38 -0.69 -1.84
N ASP A 232 7.25 -0.01 -1.11
CA ASP A 232 8.70 -0.22 -1.15
C ASP A 232 9.15 -1.42 -0.27
N GLN A 233 8.22 -2.26 0.20
CA GLN A 233 8.44 -3.47 1.04
C GLN A 233 9.14 -3.18 2.38
N ARG A 234 9.07 -1.95 2.87
CA ARG A 234 9.58 -1.53 4.19
C ARG A 234 8.46 -1.66 5.23
N PHE A 235 8.00 -2.90 5.44
CA PHE A 235 6.76 -3.20 6.16
C PHE A 235 6.73 -2.69 7.60
N GLU A 236 7.82 -2.87 8.36
CA GLU A 236 7.90 -2.41 9.74
C GLU A 236 7.85 -0.88 9.85
N GLU A 237 8.55 -0.17 8.97
CA GLU A 237 8.54 1.29 8.96
C GLU A 237 7.18 1.83 8.54
N ALA A 238 6.54 1.21 7.54
CA ALA A 238 5.18 1.53 7.14
C ALA A 238 4.20 1.36 8.31
N ARG A 239 4.30 0.26 9.06
CA ARG A 239 3.51 0.01 10.28
C ARG A 239 3.68 1.13 11.30
N ASN A 240 4.92 1.56 11.55
CA ASN A 240 5.21 2.64 12.51
C ASN A 240 4.58 3.97 12.09
N TRP A 241 4.54 4.27 10.78
CA TRP A 241 3.84 5.45 10.28
C TRP A 241 2.33 5.34 10.41
N PHE A 242 1.74 4.16 10.15
CA PHE A 242 0.32 3.93 10.45
C PHE A 242 0.00 4.14 11.93
N HIS A 243 0.91 3.80 12.85
CA HIS A 243 0.72 4.01 14.29
C HIS A 243 0.60 5.48 14.71
N HIS A 244 1.00 6.43 13.86
CA HIS A 244 0.71 7.86 14.10
C HIS A 244 -0.75 8.25 13.84
N ILE A 245 -1.55 7.35 13.24
CA ILE A 245 -2.98 7.54 12.99
C ILE A 245 -3.80 6.50 13.75
N PHE A 246 -3.46 5.22 13.59
CA PHE A 246 -4.13 4.06 14.16
C PHE A 246 -3.11 3.09 14.76
N ASN A 247 -3.19 2.89 16.07
CA ASN A 247 -2.35 1.94 16.81
C ASN A 247 -3.23 0.89 17.51
N PRO A 248 -3.26 -0.36 17.01
CA PRO A 248 -4.11 -1.42 17.57
C PRO A 248 -3.63 -1.93 18.94
N VAL A 249 -2.41 -1.60 19.38
CA VAL A 249 -1.94 -1.86 20.75
C VAL A 249 -2.58 -0.88 21.74
N GLY A 250 -3.10 0.23 21.22
CA GLY A 250 -3.63 1.33 22.00
C GLY A 250 -2.54 2.19 22.61
N THR A 251 -2.98 3.31 23.14
CA THR A 251 -2.18 4.29 23.87
C THR A 251 -2.34 4.11 25.37
N ALA A 252 -1.30 4.41 26.15
CA ALA A 252 -1.27 4.18 27.60
C ALA A 252 -2.03 5.25 28.43
N ASP A 253 -3.14 5.78 27.93
CA ASP A 253 -3.87 6.91 28.52
C ASP A 253 -5.23 6.55 29.12
N GLY A 254 -5.61 5.27 29.13
CA GLY A 254 -6.83 4.79 29.81
C GLY A 254 -8.14 4.94 29.03
N ALA A 255 -8.10 5.35 27.76
CA ALA A 255 -9.29 5.41 26.91
C ALA A 255 -9.91 4.02 26.64
N SER A 256 -11.23 3.96 26.43
CA SER A 256 -11.94 2.73 26.06
C SER A 256 -11.81 2.41 24.58
N ALA A 257 -12.07 1.15 24.20
CA ALA A 257 -12.19 0.76 22.80
C ALA A 257 -13.54 1.26 22.24
N PRO A 258 -13.60 1.75 20.99
CA PRO A 258 -12.51 1.78 19.99
C PRO A 258 -11.61 3.02 20.04
N GLN A 259 -11.96 4.06 20.80
CA GLN A 259 -11.25 5.36 20.79
C GLN A 259 -9.75 5.21 21.08
N LYS A 260 -9.37 4.35 22.03
CA LYS A 260 -7.97 4.14 22.44
C LYS A 260 -7.00 3.76 21.31
N TYR A 261 -7.52 3.23 20.20
CA TYR A 261 -6.72 2.81 19.05
C TYR A 261 -6.42 3.96 18.09
N TRP A 262 -7.14 5.07 18.19
CA TRP A 262 -6.98 6.23 17.32
C TRP A 262 -6.09 7.28 17.96
N VAL A 263 -5.11 7.76 17.19
CA VAL A 263 -4.19 8.82 17.58
C VAL A 263 -4.65 10.16 17.03
N THR A 264 -5.12 10.18 15.79
CA THR A 264 -5.69 11.37 15.14
C THR A 264 -6.92 11.86 15.91
N LYS A 265 -6.91 13.12 16.38
CA LYS A 265 -7.91 13.67 17.31
C LYS A 265 -9.37 13.44 16.88
N PRO A 266 -9.79 13.76 15.65
CA PRO A 266 -11.17 13.50 15.20
C PRO A 266 -11.61 12.05 15.35
N PHE A 267 -10.74 11.10 14.99
CA PHE A 267 -11.04 9.67 15.07
C PHE A 267 -11.09 9.16 16.51
N PHE A 268 -10.27 9.74 17.39
CA PHE A 268 -10.30 9.47 18.82
C PHE A 268 -11.57 10.01 19.49
N GLN A 269 -12.02 11.20 19.10
CA GLN A 269 -13.20 11.82 19.70
C GLN A 269 -14.51 11.19 19.21
N THR A 270 -14.51 10.55 18.03
CA THR A 270 -15.72 9.95 17.47
C THR A 270 -16.22 8.79 18.34
N THR A 271 -17.46 8.89 18.82
CA THR A 271 -18.08 7.87 19.68
C THR A 271 -18.67 6.71 18.88
N VAL A 272 -18.92 5.57 19.51
CA VAL A 272 -19.53 4.40 18.82
C VAL A 272 -20.89 4.73 18.20
N PRO A 273 -21.83 5.43 18.88
CA PRO A 273 -23.08 5.87 18.25
C PRO A 273 -22.87 6.74 17.00
N GLU A 274 -21.91 7.67 17.02
CA GLU A 274 -21.58 8.51 15.85
C GLU A 274 -21.01 7.69 14.68
N LEU A 275 -20.17 6.68 14.97
CA LEU A 275 -19.68 5.75 13.95
C LEU A 275 -20.83 4.96 13.31
N VAL A 276 -21.84 4.58 14.10
CA VAL A 276 -23.03 3.87 13.62
C VAL A 276 -23.88 4.79 12.75
N GLN A 277 -24.15 6.03 13.18
CA GLN A 277 -24.90 7.01 12.38
C GLN A 277 -24.26 7.29 11.00
N GLN A 278 -22.93 7.18 10.90
CA GLN A 278 -22.20 7.30 9.62
C GLN A 278 -22.21 6.02 8.77
N ARG A 279 -22.94 4.96 9.14
CA ARG A 279 -23.13 3.79 8.25
C ARG A 279 -24.01 4.18 7.08
N ILE A 280 -23.73 3.57 5.92
CA ILE A 280 -24.47 3.86 4.69
C ILE A 280 -25.96 3.53 4.87
N GLY A 281 -26.30 2.45 5.58
CA GLY A 281 -27.71 2.10 5.86
C GLY A 281 -28.43 3.13 6.71
N ASP A 282 -27.79 3.63 7.76
CA ASP A 282 -28.37 4.63 8.65
C ASP A 282 -28.51 5.99 7.94
N ILE A 283 -27.52 6.36 7.10
CA ILE A 283 -27.58 7.55 6.23
C ILE A 283 -28.74 7.45 5.23
N LEU A 284 -28.87 6.32 4.54
CA LEU A 284 -29.94 6.11 3.55
C LEU A 284 -31.32 6.10 4.24
N THR A 285 -31.44 5.48 5.41
CA THR A 285 -32.68 5.47 6.19
C THR A 285 -33.05 6.88 6.66
N ALA A 286 -32.07 7.68 7.11
CA ALA A 286 -32.31 9.06 7.52
C ALA A 286 -32.76 9.96 6.35
N ILE A 287 -32.15 9.81 5.18
CA ILE A 287 -32.55 10.52 3.95
C ILE A 287 -33.95 10.10 3.50
N ALA A 288 -34.26 8.81 3.64
CA ALA A 288 -35.53 8.27 3.23
C ALA A 288 -36.68 8.65 4.18
N ALA A 289 -36.39 8.83 5.47
CA ALA A 289 -37.34 9.35 6.46
C ALA A 289 -37.67 10.84 6.29
N ASP A 290 -36.77 11.61 5.66
CA ASP A 290 -36.99 13.02 5.27
C ASP A 290 -36.50 13.28 3.85
N PRO A 291 -37.28 12.89 2.82
CA PRO A 291 -36.90 13.03 1.40
C PRO A 291 -36.68 14.49 0.97
N SER A 292 -37.26 15.44 1.69
CA SER A 292 -37.09 16.88 1.44
C SER A 292 -35.79 17.44 2.04
N GLY A 293 -35.22 16.72 3.01
CA GLY A 293 -34.10 17.11 3.85
C GLY A 293 -34.38 18.38 4.67
N ALA A 294 -35.62 18.61 5.08
CA ALA A 294 -36.04 19.78 5.84
C ALA A 294 -35.49 19.79 7.28
N SER A 295 -35.33 18.59 7.86
CA SER A 295 -34.84 18.31 9.21
C SER A 295 -33.39 17.82 9.25
N ILE A 296 -32.84 17.33 8.13
CA ILE A 296 -31.46 16.82 7.97
C ILE A 296 -30.59 17.73 7.08
N THR A 297 -30.56 19.02 7.37
CA THR A 297 -29.97 20.06 6.52
C THR A 297 -28.48 19.84 6.20
N ASP A 298 -27.68 19.46 7.18
CA ASP A 298 -26.23 19.24 7.00
C ASP A 298 -25.95 18.01 6.10
N LEU A 299 -26.75 16.95 6.28
CA LEU A 299 -26.66 15.76 5.45
C LEU A 299 -27.14 16.04 4.01
N LYS A 300 -28.21 16.83 3.84
CA LYS A 300 -28.68 17.30 2.53
C LYS A 300 -27.58 18.09 1.81
N PHE A 301 -26.92 19.01 2.51
CA PHE A 301 -25.79 19.76 1.95
C PHE A 301 -24.63 18.84 1.55
N ALA A 302 -24.24 17.90 2.42
CA ALA A 302 -23.21 16.92 2.12
C ALA A 302 -23.55 16.07 0.88
N VAL A 303 -24.78 15.56 0.80
CA VAL A 303 -25.27 14.79 -0.36
C VAL A 303 -25.23 15.62 -1.65
N GLN A 304 -25.62 16.89 -1.61
CA GLN A 304 -25.50 17.78 -2.77
C GLN A 304 -24.03 18.00 -3.19
N GLN A 305 -23.12 18.17 -2.23
CA GLN A 305 -21.68 18.23 -2.52
C GLN A 305 -21.17 16.93 -3.15
N TRP A 306 -21.64 15.77 -2.68
CA TRP A 306 -21.28 14.47 -3.25
C TRP A 306 -21.79 14.34 -4.69
N ARG A 307 -23.04 14.77 -4.97
CA ARG A 307 -23.64 14.74 -6.31
C ARG A 307 -22.98 15.69 -7.30
N THR A 308 -22.56 16.86 -6.85
CA THR A 308 -21.87 17.85 -7.70
C THR A 308 -20.40 17.47 -7.95
N LYS A 309 -19.80 16.65 -7.09
CA LYS A 309 -18.41 16.17 -7.19
C LYS A 309 -18.30 14.64 -6.99
N PRO A 310 -18.94 13.82 -7.84
CA PRO A 310 -19.12 12.38 -7.59
C PRO A 310 -17.81 11.58 -7.63
N PHE A 311 -16.77 12.08 -8.29
CA PHE A 311 -15.47 11.41 -8.42
C PHE A 311 -14.41 11.90 -7.42
N ASN A 312 -14.80 12.68 -6.40
CA ASN A 312 -13.89 13.14 -5.37
C ASN A 312 -14.18 12.48 -4.00
N PRO A 313 -13.49 11.38 -3.65
CA PRO A 313 -13.75 10.65 -2.40
C PRO A 313 -13.44 11.49 -1.15
N HIS A 314 -12.58 12.50 -1.25
CA HIS A 314 -12.27 13.39 -0.13
C HIS A 314 -13.45 14.31 0.23
N VAL A 315 -14.33 14.63 -0.71
CA VAL A 315 -15.56 15.40 -0.43
C VAL A 315 -16.49 14.57 0.47
N VAL A 316 -16.61 13.26 0.19
CA VAL A 316 -17.36 12.32 1.02
C VAL A 316 -16.70 12.16 2.39
N ALA A 317 -15.39 11.95 2.42
CA ALA A 317 -14.66 11.68 3.64
C ALA A 317 -14.55 12.88 4.60
N ARG A 318 -14.66 14.12 4.09
CA ARG A 318 -14.73 15.34 4.93
C ARG A 318 -16.01 15.43 5.75
N SER A 319 -17.15 15.06 5.16
CA SER A 319 -18.45 14.95 5.85
C SER A 319 -18.63 13.61 6.57
N ARG A 320 -17.83 12.60 6.23
CA ARG A 320 -17.90 11.24 6.78
C ARG A 320 -16.49 10.72 7.15
N PRO A 321 -15.91 11.17 8.27
CA PRO A 321 -14.56 10.78 8.69
C PRO A 321 -14.35 9.26 8.84
N VAL A 322 -15.42 8.49 9.04
CA VAL A 322 -15.37 7.01 9.05
C VAL A 322 -14.78 6.42 7.78
N ALA A 323 -14.93 7.08 6.63
CA ALA A 323 -14.31 6.64 5.38
C ALA A 323 -12.77 6.65 5.47
N TYR A 324 -12.20 7.67 6.12
CA TYR A 324 -10.75 7.75 6.37
C TYR A 324 -10.28 6.72 7.40
N GLN A 325 -11.06 6.48 8.46
CA GLN A 325 -10.77 5.43 9.44
C GLN A 325 -10.73 4.05 8.78
N LEU A 326 -11.72 3.73 7.94
CA LEU A 326 -11.77 2.46 7.22
C LEU A 326 -10.57 2.30 6.28
N ALA A 327 -10.21 3.36 5.55
CA ALA A 327 -9.04 3.34 4.66
C ALA A 327 -7.74 3.03 5.42
N VAL A 328 -7.56 3.58 6.63
CA VAL A 328 -6.39 3.30 7.47
C VAL A 328 -6.37 1.85 7.91
N VAL A 329 -7.47 1.33 8.46
CA VAL A 329 -7.54 -0.04 8.97
C VAL A 329 -7.33 -1.07 7.86
N VAL A 330 -7.96 -0.87 6.69
CA VAL A 330 -7.77 -1.73 5.51
C VAL A 330 -6.30 -1.80 5.11
N ASN A 331 -5.63 -0.65 5.00
CA ASN A 331 -4.24 -0.62 4.56
C ASN A 331 -3.26 -1.09 5.64
N TYR A 332 -3.60 -0.93 6.92
CA TYR A 332 -2.86 -1.53 8.03
C TYR A 332 -2.92 -3.06 7.99
N ILE A 333 -4.11 -3.63 7.80
CA ILE A 333 -4.29 -5.09 7.68
C ILE A 333 -3.54 -5.62 6.46
N ARG A 334 -3.63 -4.92 5.31
CA ARG A 334 -2.84 -5.26 4.12
C ARG A 334 -1.35 -5.26 4.40
N ASN A 335 -0.82 -4.26 5.10
CA ASN A 335 0.60 -4.23 5.49
C ASN A 335 1.00 -5.48 6.29
N LEU A 336 0.17 -5.93 7.24
CA LEU A 336 0.43 -7.16 8.00
C LEU A 336 0.41 -8.41 7.11
N VAL A 337 -0.57 -8.51 6.21
CA VAL A 337 -0.71 -9.64 5.29
C VAL A 337 0.45 -9.67 4.28
N ASP A 338 0.82 -8.55 3.68
CA ASP A 338 1.93 -8.44 2.74
C ASP A 338 3.26 -8.83 3.40
N TRP A 339 3.47 -8.41 4.65
CA TRP A 339 4.63 -8.80 5.44
C TRP A 339 4.61 -10.30 5.79
N GLY A 340 3.45 -10.81 6.19
CA GLY A 340 3.24 -12.24 6.44
C GLY A 340 3.53 -13.09 5.19
N ASP A 341 3.08 -12.64 4.02
CA ASP A 341 3.28 -13.34 2.73
C ASP A 341 4.77 -13.38 2.38
N GLN A 342 5.52 -12.30 2.62
CA GLN A 342 6.96 -12.26 2.42
C GLN A 342 7.69 -13.31 3.29
N LEU A 343 7.32 -13.41 4.57
CA LEU A 343 7.90 -14.38 5.50
C LEU A 343 7.48 -15.81 5.16
N PHE A 344 6.20 -16.03 4.83
CA PHE A 344 5.69 -17.36 4.51
C PHE A 344 6.35 -17.96 3.28
N ARG A 345 6.71 -17.14 2.29
CA ARG A 345 7.48 -17.56 1.10
C ARG A 345 8.89 -18.08 1.41
N GLN A 346 9.50 -17.68 2.54
CA GLN A 346 10.81 -18.20 2.96
C GLN A 346 10.70 -19.64 3.49
N PHE A 347 9.54 -19.99 4.04
CA PHE A 347 9.14 -21.35 4.38
C PHE A 347 10.10 -22.11 5.31
N THR A 348 10.62 -21.42 6.33
CA THR A 348 11.34 -22.01 7.48
C THR A 348 10.43 -22.05 8.72
N ARG A 349 10.78 -22.85 9.74
CA ARG A 349 9.97 -22.94 10.98
C ARG A 349 9.79 -21.57 11.65
N GLU A 350 10.85 -20.77 11.70
CA GLU A 350 10.87 -19.45 12.33
C GLU A 350 10.06 -18.44 11.51
N SER A 351 10.28 -18.40 10.18
CA SER A 351 9.57 -17.47 9.29
C SER A 351 8.08 -17.81 9.18
N VAL A 352 7.71 -19.09 9.13
CA VAL A 352 6.30 -19.53 9.19
C VAL A 352 5.67 -19.16 10.52
N THR A 353 6.39 -19.30 11.64
CA THR A 353 5.87 -18.91 12.96
C THR A 353 5.64 -17.39 13.04
N GLN A 354 6.58 -16.58 12.52
CA GLN A 354 6.43 -15.13 12.45
C GLN A 354 5.29 -14.71 11.53
N ALA A 355 5.19 -15.30 10.33
CA ALA A 355 4.09 -15.08 9.40
C ALA A 355 2.74 -15.43 10.04
N THR A 356 2.67 -16.55 10.76
CA THR A 356 1.48 -16.97 11.52
C THR A 356 1.06 -15.90 12.52
N GLY A 357 2.00 -15.32 13.26
CA GLY A 357 1.72 -14.22 14.19
C GLY A 357 1.09 -13.01 13.50
N LEU A 358 1.59 -12.63 12.32
CA LEU A 358 1.06 -11.52 11.53
C LEU A 358 -0.34 -11.82 10.96
N TYR A 359 -0.57 -13.03 10.44
CA TYR A 359 -1.89 -13.42 9.94
C TYR A 359 -2.92 -13.53 11.06
N ILE A 360 -2.55 -14.06 12.23
CA ILE A 360 -3.43 -14.08 13.40
C ILE A 360 -3.75 -12.65 13.82
N LEU A 361 -2.78 -11.73 13.82
CA LEU A 361 -3.05 -10.34 14.13
C LEU A 361 -4.02 -9.71 13.12
N ALA A 362 -3.84 -9.98 11.82
CA ALA A 362 -4.76 -9.55 10.76
C ALA A 362 -6.18 -10.14 10.94
N ASP A 363 -6.29 -11.44 11.23
CA ASP A 363 -7.54 -12.15 11.53
C ASP A 363 -8.27 -11.53 12.73
N LYS A 364 -7.54 -11.23 13.82
CA LYS A 364 -8.11 -10.59 15.01
C LYS A 364 -8.58 -9.16 14.75
N LEU A 365 -7.92 -8.42 13.87
CA LEU A 365 -8.34 -7.07 13.48
C LEU A 365 -9.56 -7.09 12.54
N LEU A 366 -9.64 -8.09 11.65
CA LEU A 366 -10.79 -8.30 10.76
C LEU A 366 -12.04 -8.79 11.51
N GLY A 367 -11.85 -9.66 12.51
CA GLY A 367 -12.95 -10.30 13.23
C GLY A 367 -13.66 -11.38 12.38
N PRO A 368 -14.79 -11.93 12.85
CA PRO A 368 -15.50 -12.98 12.12
C PRO A 368 -16.03 -12.47 10.77
N LYS A 369 -15.93 -13.30 9.74
CA LYS A 369 -16.47 -12.99 8.40
C LYS A 369 -18.00 -12.77 8.49
N PRO A 370 -18.55 -11.69 7.90
CA PRO A 370 -19.99 -11.46 7.89
C PRO A 370 -20.77 -12.58 7.20
N SER A 371 -21.93 -12.96 7.75
CA SER A 371 -22.85 -13.91 7.12
C SER A 371 -23.79 -13.21 6.14
N VAL A 372 -24.03 -13.84 4.98
CA VAL A 372 -25.03 -13.36 4.02
C VAL A 372 -26.39 -13.92 4.41
N VAL A 373 -27.32 -13.04 4.76
CA VAL A 373 -28.71 -13.41 5.05
C VAL A 373 -29.56 -13.14 3.80
N PRO A 374 -30.19 -14.16 3.19
CA PRO A 374 -31.06 -13.95 2.05
C PRO A 374 -32.30 -13.12 2.48
N PRO A 375 -32.82 -12.24 1.62
CA PRO A 375 -34.01 -11.47 1.95
C PRO A 375 -35.20 -12.40 2.17
N LEU A 376 -35.96 -12.17 3.24
CA LEU A 376 -37.17 -12.94 3.56
C LEU A 376 -38.24 -12.83 2.47
N VAL A 377 -38.29 -11.70 1.77
CA VAL A 377 -39.21 -11.41 0.66
C VAL A 377 -38.47 -10.60 -0.40
N ALA A 378 -38.60 -11.00 -1.67
CA ALA A 378 -38.07 -10.23 -2.80
C ALA A 378 -39.11 -9.18 -3.24
N PRO A 379 -38.75 -7.88 -3.33
CA PRO A 379 -39.68 -6.87 -3.82
C PRO A 379 -40.02 -7.11 -5.31
N ALA A 380 -41.23 -6.72 -5.72
CA ALA A 380 -41.61 -6.79 -7.12
C ALA A 380 -40.74 -5.83 -7.97
N PRO A 381 -40.32 -6.23 -9.18
CA PRO A 381 -39.52 -5.37 -10.06
C PRO A 381 -40.37 -4.17 -10.54
N GLU A 382 -39.91 -2.95 -10.24
CA GLU A 382 -40.47 -1.68 -10.69
C GLU A 382 -39.56 -1.05 -11.75
N THR A 383 -40.16 -0.32 -12.70
CA THR A 383 -39.42 0.44 -13.72
C THR A 383 -38.97 1.80 -13.19
N VAL A 384 -37.96 2.40 -13.81
CA VAL A 384 -37.43 3.73 -13.43
C VAL A 384 -38.55 4.79 -13.36
N ASN A 385 -39.49 4.76 -14.31
CA ASN A 385 -40.63 5.69 -14.34
C ASN A 385 -41.58 5.51 -13.16
N GLN A 386 -41.75 4.27 -12.67
CA GLN A 386 -42.57 3.97 -11.50
C GLN A 386 -41.88 4.39 -10.20
N LEU A 387 -40.54 4.28 -10.16
CA LEU A 387 -39.75 4.66 -9.00
C LEU A 387 -39.57 6.18 -8.89
N GLN A 388 -39.56 6.93 -9.99
CA GLN A 388 -39.22 8.37 -10.02
C GLN A 388 -40.03 9.24 -9.05
N ALA A 389 -41.28 8.89 -8.76
CA ALA A 389 -42.13 9.59 -7.78
C ALA A 389 -41.80 9.26 -6.31
N LYS A 390 -40.99 8.22 -6.07
CA LYS A 390 -40.60 7.68 -4.76
C LYS A 390 -39.09 7.80 -4.48
N VAL A 391 -38.34 8.45 -5.39
CA VAL A 391 -36.88 8.56 -5.27
C VAL A 391 -36.47 9.64 -4.27
N ASP A 392 -35.59 9.30 -3.34
CA ASP A 392 -34.99 10.19 -2.35
C ASP A 392 -33.80 11.02 -2.88
N LEU A 393 -33.20 11.86 -2.03
CA LEU A 393 -32.07 12.72 -2.38
C LEU A 393 -30.84 11.95 -2.91
N PHE A 394 -30.72 10.67 -2.56
CA PHE A 394 -29.59 9.81 -2.91
C PHE A 394 -29.87 8.90 -4.13
N GLY A 395 -31.11 8.88 -4.63
CA GLY A 395 -31.49 8.06 -5.78
C GLY A 395 -32.12 6.71 -5.42
N ASN A 396 -32.49 6.47 -4.16
CA ASN A 396 -33.11 5.23 -3.69
C ASN A 396 -34.62 5.42 -3.44
N ALA A 397 -35.39 4.34 -3.28
CA ALA A 397 -36.83 4.39 -2.99
C ALA A 397 -37.18 3.56 -1.74
N LEU A 398 -38.18 3.99 -0.98
CA LEU A 398 -38.72 3.20 0.13
C LEU A 398 -39.84 2.27 -0.34
N LEU A 399 -39.84 1.08 0.23
CA LEU A 399 -40.93 0.12 0.17
C LEU A 399 -41.59 0.04 1.54
N ASP A 400 -42.89 0.33 1.59
CA ASP A 400 -43.70 0.11 2.79
C ASP A 400 -43.95 -1.39 2.97
N LEU A 401 -43.44 -1.94 4.08
CA LEU A 401 -43.59 -3.35 4.47
C LEU A 401 -44.96 -3.64 5.10
N GLU A 402 -45.89 -2.69 5.05
CA GLU A 402 -47.24 -2.79 5.64
C GLU A 402 -48.05 -3.99 5.10
N ASN A 403 -47.71 -4.48 3.89
CA ASN A 403 -48.32 -5.66 3.27
C ASN A 403 -47.54 -6.99 3.49
N LEU A 404 -46.45 -6.97 4.28
CA LEU A 404 -45.55 -8.11 4.47
C LEU A 404 -45.49 -8.64 5.92
N ILE A 405 -46.34 -8.11 6.81
CA ILE A 405 -46.48 -8.62 8.17
C ILE A 405 -47.38 -9.87 8.14
N PRO A 406 -46.95 -11.05 8.66
CA PRO A 406 -47.81 -12.22 8.75
C PRO A 406 -49.02 -11.91 9.66
N ASP A 407 -50.15 -12.60 9.42
CA ASP A 407 -51.40 -12.46 10.18
C ASP A 407 -51.11 -12.35 11.69
N LEU A 408 -51.42 -11.19 12.27
CA LEU A 408 -51.11 -10.83 13.67
C LEU A 408 -51.75 -11.78 14.68
N ASN A 409 -52.74 -12.58 14.25
CA ASN A 409 -53.36 -13.65 15.04
C ASN A 409 -52.43 -14.85 15.28
N LEU A 410 -51.30 -14.95 14.57
CA LEU A 410 -50.31 -16.01 14.75
C LEU A 410 -49.26 -15.68 15.82
N LEU A 411 -49.26 -14.45 16.35
CA LEU A 411 -48.35 -14.02 17.40
C LEU A 411 -48.93 -14.33 18.81
N PRO A 412 -48.09 -14.66 19.80
CA PRO A 412 -48.53 -15.15 21.12
C PRO A 412 -49.49 -14.23 21.87
N HIS A 413 -49.42 -12.91 21.68
CA HIS A 413 -50.35 -11.95 22.28
C HIS A 413 -51.05 -11.06 21.25
N GLY A 414 -51.34 -11.59 20.05
CA GLY A 414 -52.22 -10.94 19.07
C GLY A 414 -51.74 -9.58 18.58
N GLY A 415 -50.42 -9.35 18.57
CA GLY A 415 -49.80 -8.09 18.13
C GLY A 415 -49.68 -7.01 19.20
N ALA A 416 -50.08 -7.26 20.46
CA ALA A 416 -50.02 -6.27 21.55
C ALA A 416 -48.59 -5.92 22.01
N GLU A 417 -47.59 -6.75 21.68
CA GLU A 417 -46.16 -6.47 21.95
C GLU A 417 -45.52 -5.51 20.92
N LEU A 418 -46.22 -5.16 19.85
CA LEU A 418 -45.65 -4.32 18.80
C LEU A 418 -45.99 -2.83 19.01
N PRO A 419 -45.01 -1.92 18.91
CA PRO A 419 -45.24 -0.48 19.09
C PRO A 419 -46.05 0.12 17.93
N SER A 420 -47.12 0.87 18.23
CA SER A 420 -48.02 1.46 17.23
C SER A 420 -47.72 2.95 16.98
N PRO A 421 -47.74 3.45 15.72
CA PRO A 421 -48.05 2.73 14.47
C PRO A 421 -46.84 1.97 13.88
N LEU A 422 -47.11 0.82 13.25
CA LEU A 422 -46.12 -0.05 12.59
C LEU A 422 -45.97 0.33 11.10
N SER A 423 -45.35 1.47 10.81
CA SER A 423 -44.83 1.74 9.46
C SER A 423 -43.40 1.21 9.41
N TYR A 424 -43.20 -0.02 8.90
CA TYR A 424 -41.86 -0.52 8.60
C TYR A 424 -41.55 -0.23 7.13
N SER A 425 -40.56 0.59 6.84
CA SER A 425 -40.09 0.88 5.49
C SER A 425 -38.71 0.26 5.26
N ALA A 426 -38.48 -0.36 4.11
CA ALA A 426 -37.16 -0.86 3.72
C ALA A 426 -36.69 -0.21 2.42
N LEU A 427 -35.36 -0.17 2.21
CA LEU A 427 -34.79 0.31 0.95
C LEU A 427 -35.13 -0.67 -0.18
N TYR A 428 -35.55 -0.13 -1.32
CA TYR A 428 -35.84 -0.91 -2.53
C TYR A 428 -34.58 -1.61 -3.06
N PHE A 429 -33.43 -0.91 -3.06
CA PHE A 429 -32.13 -1.48 -3.41
C PHE A 429 -31.33 -1.87 -2.15
N CYS A 430 -30.76 -3.07 -2.15
CA CYS A 430 -29.83 -3.51 -1.10
C CYS A 430 -28.50 -2.76 -1.17
N ILE A 431 -27.86 -2.58 -0.01
CA ILE A 431 -26.53 -1.96 0.08
C ILE A 431 -25.49 -3.04 -0.24
N PRO A 432 -24.66 -2.86 -1.29
CA PRO A 432 -23.65 -3.85 -1.62
C PRO A 432 -22.58 -3.94 -0.51
N PRO A 433 -22.06 -5.15 -0.21
CA PRO A 433 -20.95 -5.30 0.72
C PRO A 433 -19.66 -4.71 0.13
N ASN A 434 -18.72 -4.37 0.99
CA ASN A 434 -17.38 -3.97 0.55
C ASN A 434 -16.58 -5.21 0.13
N GLU A 435 -16.52 -5.47 -1.18
CA GLU A 435 -15.83 -6.62 -1.77
C GLU A 435 -14.35 -6.69 -1.37
N GLU A 436 -13.68 -5.55 -1.23
CA GLU A 436 -12.26 -5.53 -0.89
C GLU A 436 -12.00 -5.97 0.55
N MET A 437 -12.92 -5.68 1.46
CA MET A 437 -12.86 -6.22 2.82
C MET A 437 -13.11 -7.73 2.82
N LEU A 438 -14.14 -8.21 2.10
CA LEU A 438 -14.44 -9.65 1.92
C LEU A 438 -13.23 -10.43 1.43
N ARG A 439 -12.52 -9.87 0.44
CA ARG A 439 -11.29 -10.45 -0.11
C ARG A 439 -10.19 -10.63 0.94
N LEU A 440 -10.06 -9.73 1.91
CA LEU A 440 -9.06 -9.84 2.98
C LEU A 440 -9.37 -10.97 3.96
N TRP A 441 -10.63 -11.19 4.34
CA TRP A 441 -11.01 -12.35 5.15
C TRP A 441 -10.66 -13.66 4.45
N ASP A 442 -10.98 -13.77 3.15
CA ASP A 442 -10.69 -14.98 2.37
C ASP A 442 -9.19 -15.20 2.22
N LEU A 443 -8.42 -14.13 2.01
CA LEU A 443 -6.97 -14.18 1.91
C LEU A 443 -6.31 -14.67 3.22
N VAL A 444 -6.68 -14.08 4.35
CA VAL A 444 -6.12 -14.48 5.66
C VAL A 444 -6.54 -15.91 6.02
N GLY A 445 -7.80 -16.27 5.75
CA GLY A 445 -8.31 -17.63 5.96
C GLY A 445 -7.53 -18.68 5.15
N ASP A 446 -7.25 -18.41 3.88
CA ASP A 446 -6.42 -19.26 3.01
C ASP A 446 -5.00 -19.45 3.56
N ARG A 447 -4.33 -18.37 3.97
CA ARG A 447 -2.96 -18.45 4.52
C ARG A 447 -2.90 -19.28 5.81
N LEU A 448 -3.82 -19.03 6.74
CA LEU A 448 -3.90 -19.79 7.99
C LEU A 448 -4.26 -21.25 7.75
N PHE A 449 -5.14 -21.54 6.80
CA PHE A 449 -5.46 -22.91 6.40
C PHE A 449 -4.21 -23.64 5.88
N LYS A 450 -3.46 -23.02 4.97
CA LYS A 450 -2.24 -23.61 4.41
C LYS A 450 -1.23 -23.94 5.51
N ILE A 451 -0.95 -23.01 6.41
CA ILE A 451 -0.03 -23.24 7.53
C ILE A 451 -0.50 -24.38 8.44
N ARG A 452 -1.79 -24.41 8.80
CA ARG A 452 -2.37 -25.44 9.69
C ARG A 452 -2.36 -26.84 9.08
N ASN A 453 -2.33 -26.94 7.75
CA ASN A 453 -2.30 -28.20 7.02
C ASN A 453 -0.89 -28.52 6.46
N CYS A 454 0.15 -27.90 7.02
CA CYS A 454 1.55 -28.09 6.61
C CYS A 454 1.82 -27.79 5.13
N GLN A 455 1.09 -26.85 4.54
CA GLN A 455 1.26 -26.41 3.15
C GLN A 455 2.09 -25.14 3.05
N ASN A 456 2.84 -24.99 1.96
CA ASN A 456 3.47 -23.72 1.58
C ASN A 456 2.44 -22.73 0.99
N ILE A 457 2.89 -21.51 0.64
CA ILE A 457 1.97 -20.45 0.17
C ILE A 457 1.19 -20.83 -1.11
N ASP A 458 1.75 -21.75 -1.91
CA ASP A 458 1.15 -22.27 -3.14
C ASP A 458 0.22 -23.48 -2.89
N GLY A 459 0.12 -23.99 -1.66
CA GLY A 459 -0.75 -25.10 -1.27
C GLY A 459 -0.10 -26.50 -1.27
N VAL A 460 1.23 -26.59 -1.39
CA VAL A 460 1.97 -27.87 -1.41
C VAL A 460 2.37 -28.32 0.00
N GLN A 461 2.00 -29.54 0.41
CA GLN A 461 2.35 -30.10 1.73
C GLN A 461 3.85 -30.36 1.89
N SER A 462 4.43 -29.97 3.03
CA SER A 462 5.86 -30.14 3.35
C SER A 462 6.13 -30.14 4.86
N LEU A 463 7.07 -30.98 5.31
CA LEU A 463 7.60 -30.95 6.69
C LEU A 463 8.73 -29.91 6.78
N LEU A 464 8.69 -29.08 7.84
CA LEU A 464 9.71 -28.07 8.10
C LEU A 464 10.93 -28.71 8.80
N ALA A 465 12.13 -28.26 8.46
CA ALA A 465 13.34 -28.66 9.19
C ALA A 465 13.27 -28.21 10.66
N LEU A 466 13.88 -28.98 11.57
CA LEU A 466 13.92 -28.68 13.01
C LEU A 466 14.64 -27.36 13.31
N PHE A 467 15.65 -27.00 12.50
CA PHE A 467 16.39 -25.75 12.57
C PHE A 467 16.65 -25.21 11.16
N ALA A 468 16.59 -23.89 11.00
CA ALA A 468 17.11 -23.24 9.80
C ALA A 468 18.64 -23.43 9.69
N PRO A 469 19.21 -23.47 8.47
CA PRO A 469 20.66 -23.51 8.31
C PRO A 469 21.31 -22.28 8.97
N PRO A 470 22.45 -22.45 9.67
CA PRO A 470 23.11 -21.38 10.39
C PRO A 470 23.50 -20.23 9.46
N ILE A 471 23.16 -19.00 9.84
CA ILE A 471 23.45 -17.79 9.07
C ILE A 471 24.87 -17.32 9.42
N ASP A 472 25.75 -17.16 8.41
CA ASP A 472 27.08 -16.54 8.59
C ASP A 472 26.94 -15.03 8.90
N PRO A 473 27.27 -14.57 10.13
CA PRO A 473 27.19 -13.15 10.49
C PRO A 473 28.17 -12.30 9.67
N GLY A 474 29.30 -12.87 9.25
CA GLY A 474 30.27 -12.20 8.39
C GLY A 474 29.71 -11.93 6.99
N ALA A 475 28.86 -12.82 6.47
CA ALA A 475 28.19 -12.62 5.19
C ALA A 475 27.13 -11.51 5.27
N LEU A 476 26.43 -11.39 6.41
CA LEU A 476 25.49 -10.28 6.67
C LEU A 476 26.20 -8.93 6.71
N VAL A 477 27.35 -8.85 7.40
CA VAL A 477 28.16 -7.61 7.47
C VAL A 477 28.69 -7.22 6.09
N ARG A 478 29.15 -8.19 5.29
CA ARG A 478 29.59 -7.95 3.90
C ARG A 478 28.43 -7.51 2.99
N ALA A 479 27.25 -8.11 3.12
CA ALA A 479 26.06 -7.75 2.35
C ALA A 479 25.56 -6.33 2.70
N ALA A 480 25.56 -5.98 3.99
CA ALA A 480 25.23 -4.64 4.45
C ALA A 480 26.25 -3.59 3.96
N ALA A 481 27.55 -3.91 4.00
CA ALA A 481 28.61 -3.07 3.45
C ALA A 481 28.51 -2.87 1.93
N ALA A 482 27.90 -3.83 1.22
CA ALA A 482 27.64 -3.77 -0.22
C ALA A 482 26.28 -3.14 -0.59
N GLY A 483 25.54 -2.59 0.39
CA GLY A 483 24.25 -1.92 0.16
C GLY A 483 23.07 -2.84 -0.12
N MET A 484 23.20 -4.15 0.10
CA MET A 484 22.08 -5.09 -0.01
C MET A 484 21.25 -5.11 1.28
N SER A 485 19.92 -5.19 1.16
CA SER A 485 19.07 -5.43 2.32
C SER A 485 19.29 -6.84 2.86
N VAL A 486 19.24 -6.97 4.20
CA VAL A 486 19.36 -8.26 4.90
C VAL A 486 18.30 -9.26 4.40
N SER A 487 17.09 -8.79 4.08
CA SER A 487 16.00 -9.61 3.54
C SER A 487 16.30 -10.17 2.14
N ALA A 488 16.91 -9.40 1.24
CA ALA A 488 17.28 -9.86 -0.10
C ALA A 488 18.40 -10.91 -0.06
N PHE A 489 19.35 -10.75 0.86
CA PHE A 489 20.42 -11.73 1.09
C PHE A 489 19.87 -13.06 1.64
N LEU A 490 19.00 -13.00 2.65
CA LEU A 490 18.40 -14.20 3.26
C LEU A 490 17.49 -14.97 2.29
N ALA A 491 16.76 -14.28 1.41
CA ALA A 491 15.94 -14.92 0.37
C ALA A 491 16.78 -15.73 -0.63
N GLY A 492 18.01 -15.31 -0.92
CA GLY A 492 18.94 -16.04 -1.79
C GLY A 492 19.49 -17.34 -1.17
N LEU A 493 19.64 -17.38 0.16
CA LEU A 493 20.09 -18.57 0.90
C LEU A 493 19.04 -19.69 0.92
N GLY A 494 17.75 -19.33 0.86
CA GLY A 494 16.62 -20.27 0.89
C GLY A 494 16.03 -20.68 -0.47
N ALA A 495 16.62 -20.27 -1.60
CA ALA A 495 16.10 -20.61 -2.93
C ALA A 495 16.07 -22.14 -3.16
N PRO A 496 15.21 -22.71 -4.03
CA PRO A 496 15.19 -24.16 -4.31
C PRO A 496 16.40 -24.60 -5.14
N LEU A 497 16.81 -25.87 -5.02
CA LEU A 497 17.89 -26.45 -5.83
C LEU A 497 17.50 -26.46 -7.32
N PRO A 498 18.38 -26.08 -8.25
CA PRO A 498 18.11 -26.21 -9.69
C PRO A 498 17.98 -27.66 -10.15
N ASN A 499 17.17 -27.90 -11.19
CA ASN A 499 16.91 -29.24 -11.73
C ASN A 499 18.08 -29.86 -12.52
N TYR A 500 19.03 -29.04 -12.97
CA TYR A 500 20.16 -29.45 -13.82
C TYR A 500 21.46 -29.53 -13.02
N ARG A 501 22.36 -30.41 -13.45
CA ARG A 501 23.69 -30.61 -12.87
C ARG A 501 24.58 -29.38 -13.02
N PHE A 502 25.59 -29.30 -12.15
CA PHE A 502 26.60 -28.24 -12.11
C PHE A 502 27.22 -27.97 -13.47
N ARG A 503 27.70 -29.02 -14.17
CA ARG A 503 28.42 -28.86 -15.45
C ARG A 503 27.59 -28.10 -16.49
N VAL A 504 26.30 -28.41 -16.57
CA VAL A 504 25.37 -27.76 -17.50
C VAL A 504 25.17 -26.31 -17.11
N LEU A 505 24.88 -26.04 -15.83
CA LEU A 505 24.63 -24.67 -15.37
C LEU A 505 25.89 -23.79 -15.39
N ALA A 506 27.07 -24.34 -15.10
CA ALA A 506 28.34 -23.64 -15.19
C ALA A 506 28.67 -23.27 -16.65
N GLN A 507 28.42 -24.19 -17.59
CA GLN A 507 28.55 -23.91 -19.01
C GLN A 507 27.57 -22.83 -19.46
N ARG A 508 26.28 -22.94 -19.11
CA ARG A 508 25.26 -21.93 -19.45
C ARG A 508 25.56 -20.57 -18.80
N ALA A 509 26.07 -20.55 -17.57
CA ALA A 509 26.54 -19.33 -16.94
C ALA A 509 27.70 -18.71 -17.72
N THR A 510 28.69 -19.51 -18.12
CA THR A 510 29.81 -19.04 -18.95
C THR A 510 29.33 -18.45 -20.29
N GLU A 511 28.39 -19.12 -20.97
CA GLU A 511 27.80 -18.63 -22.23
C GLU A 511 27.06 -17.31 -22.04
N LEU A 512 26.23 -17.19 -21.00
CA LEU A 512 25.51 -15.95 -20.68
C LEU A 512 26.45 -14.81 -20.30
N VAL A 513 27.54 -15.10 -19.59
CA VAL A 513 28.59 -14.10 -19.30
C VAL A 513 29.30 -13.69 -20.59
N GLY A 514 29.52 -14.61 -21.54
CA GLY A 514 30.02 -14.29 -22.87
C GLY A 514 29.10 -13.31 -23.60
N TYR A 515 27.80 -13.59 -23.61
CA TYR A 515 26.79 -12.69 -24.18
C TYR A 515 26.75 -11.32 -23.50
N ALA A 516 26.86 -11.28 -22.17
CA ALA A 516 26.98 -10.02 -21.43
C ALA A 516 28.25 -9.26 -21.83
N GLY A 517 29.39 -9.94 -21.97
CA GLY A 517 30.64 -9.35 -22.45
C GLY A 517 30.51 -8.72 -23.84
N GLU A 518 29.91 -9.43 -24.79
CA GLU A 518 29.66 -8.89 -26.14
C GLU A 518 28.78 -7.62 -26.12
N LEU A 519 27.76 -7.58 -25.25
CA LEU A 519 26.93 -6.39 -25.06
C LEU A 519 27.71 -5.25 -24.40
N GLY A 520 28.61 -5.55 -23.46
CA GLY A 520 29.53 -4.60 -22.85
C GLY A 520 30.46 -3.95 -23.88
N ASP A 521 31.06 -4.75 -24.76
CA ASP A 521 31.93 -4.27 -25.84
C ASP A 521 31.15 -3.42 -26.86
N ARG A 522 29.93 -3.85 -27.22
CA ARG A 522 29.04 -3.05 -28.10
C ARG A 522 28.63 -1.74 -27.45
N LEU A 523 28.36 -1.73 -26.15
CA LEU A 523 28.04 -0.53 -25.40
C LEU A 523 29.23 0.42 -25.39
N LEU A 524 30.44 -0.08 -25.12
CA LEU A 524 31.67 0.71 -25.17
C LEU A 524 31.88 1.33 -26.56
N ALA A 525 31.79 0.53 -27.62
CA ALA A 525 31.94 1.02 -28.99
C ALA A 525 30.85 2.05 -29.39
N ALA A 526 29.61 1.88 -28.90
CA ALA A 526 28.55 2.85 -29.13
C ALA A 526 28.79 4.16 -28.38
N LEU A 527 29.29 4.10 -27.14
CA LEU A 527 29.69 5.27 -26.36
C LEU A 527 30.80 6.05 -27.07
N GLU A 528 31.87 5.37 -27.49
CA GLU A 528 32.99 5.97 -28.22
C GLU A 528 32.54 6.64 -29.52
N LYS A 529 31.72 5.96 -30.33
CA LYS A 529 31.19 6.51 -31.59
C LYS A 529 30.24 7.67 -31.36
N ARG A 530 29.37 7.60 -30.35
CA ARG A 530 28.49 8.71 -29.98
C ARG A 530 29.30 9.95 -29.63
N ASP A 531 30.33 9.79 -28.79
CA ASP A 531 31.14 10.90 -28.33
C ASP A 531 31.99 11.49 -29.47
N ALA A 532 32.50 10.64 -30.37
CA ALA A 532 33.20 11.08 -31.58
C ALA A 532 32.27 11.86 -32.55
N GLU A 533 31.05 11.39 -32.77
CA GLU A 533 30.07 12.07 -33.63
C GLU A 533 29.53 13.36 -33.00
N ALA A 534 29.29 13.36 -31.70
CA ALA A 534 28.92 14.56 -30.96
C ALA A 534 30.04 15.62 -31.09
N LEU A 535 31.30 15.22 -31.00
CA LEU A 535 32.44 16.11 -31.22
C LEU A 535 32.53 16.59 -32.68
N ALA A 536 32.29 15.71 -33.67
CA ALA A 536 32.31 16.08 -35.08
C ALA A 536 31.20 17.10 -35.41
N ARG A 537 29.99 16.88 -34.90
CA ARG A 537 28.87 17.81 -35.02
C ARG A 537 29.14 19.12 -34.28
N LEU A 538 29.75 19.07 -33.10
CA LEU A 538 30.14 20.27 -32.36
C LEU A 538 31.16 21.09 -33.15
N ARG A 539 32.16 20.45 -33.77
CA ARG A 539 33.16 21.13 -34.62
C ARG A 539 32.52 21.76 -35.85
N ALA A 540 31.67 21.02 -36.58
CA ALA A 540 30.95 21.57 -37.74
C ALA A 540 29.99 22.70 -37.34
N GLY A 541 29.32 22.57 -36.19
CA GLY A 541 28.46 23.60 -35.62
C GLY A 541 29.24 24.84 -35.18
N HIS A 542 30.43 24.69 -34.61
CA HIS A 542 31.33 25.81 -34.30
C HIS A 542 31.90 26.46 -35.57
N GLU A 543 32.21 25.67 -36.59
CA GLU A 543 32.66 26.17 -37.89
C GLU A 543 31.55 26.97 -38.58
N ILE A 544 30.32 26.47 -38.60
CA ILE A 544 29.15 27.24 -39.07
C ILE A 544 28.91 28.44 -38.17
N SER A 545 28.95 28.33 -36.85
CA SER A 545 28.75 29.47 -35.96
C SER A 545 29.83 30.54 -36.15
N LEU A 546 31.06 30.14 -36.48
CA LEU A 546 32.14 31.04 -36.83
C LEU A 546 31.90 31.66 -38.22
N LEU A 547 31.58 30.86 -39.24
CA LEU A 547 31.26 31.33 -40.59
C LEU A 547 30.00 32.19 -40.62
N ASP A 548 29.02 31.91 -39.77
CA ASP A 548 27.80 32.67 -39.51
C ASP A 548 28.11 33.90 -38.69
N ALA A 549 29.02 33.87 -37.71
CA ALA A 549 29.48 35.08 -37.05
C ALA A 549 30.22 35.99 -38.04
N VAL A 550 31.06 35.44 -38.92
CA VAL A 550 31.71 36.18 -40.01
C VAL A 550 30.68 36.63 -41.06
N ARG A 551 29.68 35.81 -41.37
CA ARG A 551 28.56 36.15 -42.23
C ARG A 551 27.69 37.20 -41.60
N GLN A 552 27.46 37.17 -40.30
CA GLN A 552 26.76 38.17 -39.50
C GLN A 552 27.63 39.40 -39.34
N VAL A 553 28.96 39.33 -39.44
CA VAL A 553 29.81 40.53 -39.56
C VAL A 553 29.72 41.10 -40.97
N LYS A 554 29.61 40.28 -42.02
CA LYS A 554 29.44 40.73 -43.41
C LYS A 554 28.01 41.20 -43.72
N LEU A 555 27.00 40.48 -43.23
CA LEU A 555 25.59 40.84 -43.19
C LEU A 555 25.35 41.95 -42.20
N ALA A 556 26.04 42.02 -41.07
CA ALA A 556 25.98 43.22 -40.24
C ALA A 556 26.76 44.34 -40.88
N ALA A 557 27.78 44.16 -41.72
CA ALA A 557 28.36 45.26 -42.49
C ALA A 557 27.42 45.69 -43.63
N ILE A 558 26.69 44.73 -44.23
CA ILE A 558 25.69 44.96 -45.28
C ILE A 558 24.41 45.50 -44.71
N ALA A 559 23.95 45.04 -43.55
CA ALA A 559 22.78 45.48 -42.78
C ALA A 559 23.15 46.62 -41.83
N GLU A 560 24.42 46.90 -41.59
CA GLU A 560 24.92 48.19 -41.13
C GLU A 560 24.94 49.12 -42.33
N ALA A 561 25.25 48.71 -43.55
CA ALA A 561 25.13 49.60 -44.71
C ALA A 561 23.65 49.82 -45.10
N GLU A 562 22.87 48.76 -45.37
CA GLU A 562 21.42 48.65 -45.60
C GLU A 562 20.67 49.19 -44.42
N GLY A 563 21.08 48.92 -43.19
CA GLY A 563 20.46 49.43 -41.99
C GLY A 563 21.04 50.77 -41.57
N ASN A 564 22.18 51.25 -42.06
CA ASN A 564 22.49 52.68 -41.99
C ASN A 564 21.61 53.39 -43.01
N ILE A 565 21.41 52.86 -44.22
CA ILE A 565 20.50 53.45 -45.22
C ILE A 565 19.04 53.34 -44.78
N ALA A 566 18.61 52.18 -44.29
CA ALA A 566 17.27 51.88 -43.84
C ALA A 566 17.04 52.41 -42.45
N ALA A 567 18.04 52.55 -41.57
CA ALA A 567 17.91 53.40 -40.38
C ALA A 567 17.97 54.86 -40.77
N LEU A 568 18.60 55.29 -41.86
CA LEU A 568 18.45 56.67 -42.32
C LEU A 568 17.06 56.86 -42.95
N GLU A 569 16.51 55.90 -43.70
CA GLU A 569 15.16 55.91 -44.31
C GLU A 569 14.04 55.62 -43.30
N LEU A 570 14.32 54.83 -42.25
CA LEU A 570 13.43 54.53 -41.14
C LEU A 570 13.60 55.58 -40.06
N SER A 571 14.78 56.16 -39.83
CA SER A 571 14.91 57.41 -39.07
C SER A 571 14.18 58.52 -39.81
N ARG A 572 14.24 58.57 -41.14
CA ARG A 572 13.37 59.46 -41.92
C ARG A 572 11.89 59.13 -41.71
N LYS A 573 11.44 57.88 -41.86
CA LYS A 573 10.04 57.49 -41.57
C LYS A 573 9.64 57.65 -40.10
N VAL A 574 10.57 57.53 -39.16
CA VAL A 574 10.37 57.71 -37.71
C VAL A 574 10.34 59.18 -37.37
N ILE A 575 11.11 60.03 -38.03
CA ILE A 575 11.06 61.48 -37.88
C ILE A 575 9.80 62.01 -38.61
N GLU A 576 9.36 61.40 -39.72
CA GLU A 576 8.06 61.66 -40.37
C GLU A 576 6.90 61.22 -39.48
N GLU A 577 6.94 60.00 -38.94
CA GLU A 577 5.96 59.50 -37.99
C GLU A 577 6.03 60.27 -36.67
N ARG A 578 7.20 60.75 -36.24
CA ARG A 578 7.38 61.62 -35.05
C ARG A 578 6.73 62.98 -35.30
N GLN A 579 6.91 63.55 -36.48
CA GLN A 579 6.26 64.79 -36.87
C GLN A 579 4.73 64.61 -36.95
N SER A 580 4.27 63.52 -37.55
CA SER A 580 2.86 63.13 -37.66
C SER A 580 2.23 62.84 -36.29
N TYR A 581 2.94 62.10 -35.44
CA TYR A 581 2.51 61.72 -34.10
C TYR A 581 2.43 62.93 -33.17
N TYR A 582 3.43 63.82 -33.14
CA TYR A 582 3.38 65.00 -32.26
C TYR A 582 2.37 66.05 -32.73
N SER A 583 2.19 66.23 -34.05
CA SER A 583 1.19 67.18 -34.58
C SER A 583 -0.27 66.71 -34.47
N GLY A 584 -0.50 65.40 -34.27
CA GLY A 584 -1.82 64.78 -34.20
C GLY A 584 -2.37 64.46 -32.81
N ARG A 585 -1.74 64.92 -31.71
CA ARG A 585 -2.19 64.61 -30.33
C ARG A 585 -3.11 65.66 -29.73
N ASP A 586 -4.17 65.19 -29.09
CA ASP A 586 -5.07 66.01 -28.27
C ASP A 586 -4.43 66.39 -26.92
N TYR A 587 -4.81 67.55 -26.40
CA TYR A 587 -4.30 68.14 -25.15
C TYR A 587 -4.43 67.21 -23.91
N MET A 588 -5.52 66.44 -23.80
CA MET A 588 -5.77 65.47 -22.71
C MET A 588 -6.59 64.25 -23.20
N ASN A 589 -6.33 63.05 -22.66
CA ASN A 589 -7.11 61.83 -22.96
C ASN A 589 -8.28 61.58 -21.98
N ALA A 590 -9.17 60.62 -22.31
CA ALA A 590 -10.39 60.35 -21.55
C ALA A 590 -10.16 60.08 -20.05
N TRP A 591 -9.17 59.25 -19.69
CA TRP A 591 -8.88 58.93 -18.29
C TRP A 591 -8.13 60.07 -17.57
N GLU A 592 -7.33 60.88 -18.26
CA GLU A 592 -6.68 62.09 -17.71
C GLU A 592 -7.70 63.21 -17.42
N ILE A 593 -8.73 63.34 -18.26
CA ILE A 593 -9.88 64.23 -18.04
C ILE A 593 -10.64 63.79 -16.77
N THR A 594 -10.93 62.48 -16.65
CA THR A 594 -11.59 61.92 -15.47
C THR A 594 -10.74 62.07 -14.20
N ALA A 595 -9.42 61.85 -14.28
CA ALA A 595 -8.50 61.99 -13.15
C ALA A 595 -8.40 63.44 -12.66
N THR A 596 -8.31 64.42 -13.57
CA THR A 596 -8.31 65.85 -13.21
C THR A 596 -9.63 66.25 -12.53
N ALA A 597 -10.76 65.74 -13.01
CA ALA A 597 -12.08 66.01 -12.42
C ALA A 597 -12.21 65.44 -10.99
N LEU A 598 -11.71 64.23 -10.75
CA LEU A 598 -11.70 63.58 -9.43
C LEU A 598 -10.82 64.32 -8.42
N SER A 599 -9.65 64.81 -8.83
CA SER A 599 -8.77 65.63 -7.99
C SER A 599 -9.43 66.97 -7.59
N GLY A 600 -10.21 67.57 -8.48
CA GLY A 600 -10.95 68.82 -8.21
C GLY A 600 -12.04 68.66 -7.16
N VAL A 601 -12.75 67.55 -7.18
CA VAL A 601 -13.77 67.21 -6.17
C VAL A 601 -13.11 66.89 -4.82
N SER A 602 -11.93 66.24 -4.82
CA SER A 602 -11.18 65.93 -3.60
C SER A 602 -10.61 67.16 -2.88
N LEU A 603 -10.35 68.26 -3.60
CA LEU A 603 -9.83 69.50 -3.03
C LEU A 603 -10.79 70.16 -2.04
N VAL A 604 -12.09 70.10 -2.34
CA VAL A 604 -13.16 70.72 -1.55
C VAL A 604 -13.33 70.05 -0.19
N GLY A 605 -13.02 68.75 -0.08
CA GLY A 605 -13.18 67.98 1.16
C GLY A 605 -12.14 68.25 2.25
N GLU A 606 -10.90 68.61 1.90
CA GLU A 606 -9.81 68.77 2.87
C GLU A 606 -9.76 70.17 3.52
N ALA A 607 -10.21 71.21 2.82
CA ALA A 607 -10.28 72.57 3.38
C ALA A 607 -11.21 72.69 4.60
N ALA A 608 -12.20 71.81 4.74
CA ALA A 608 -13.10 71.75 5.89
C ALA A 608 -12.46 71.14 7.15
N ILE A 609 -11.40 70.32 6.99
CA ILE A 609 -10.72 69.61 8.09
C ILE A 609 -9.74 70.55 8.83
N ALA A 610 -9.18 71.53 8.13
CA ALA A 610 -8.21 72.47 8.68
C ALA A 610 -8.79 73.39 9.76
N VAL A 611 -10.02 73.87 9.61
CA VAL A 611 -10.62 74.78 10.60
C VAL A 611 -10.72 74.15 12.02
N GLY A 612 -10.63 72.83 12.15
CA GLY A 612 -10.83 72.10 13.41
C GLY A 612 -9.64 72.06 14.40
N TYR A 613 -8.39 72.10 13.96
CA TYR A 613 -7.23 71.88 14.87
C TYR A 613 -6.57 73.19 15.39
N ILE A 614 -6.94 74.37 14.86
CA ILE A 614 -6.30 75.66 15.17
C ILE A 614 -6.75 76.27 16.51
N LEU A 615 -7.71 75.65 17.20
CA LEU A 615 -8.26 76.20 18.45
C LEU A 615 -7.46 75.88 19.73
N SER A 616 -6.34 75.14 19.69
CA SER A 616 -5.59 74.76 20.92
C SER A 616 -4.12 75.21 21.04
N GLY A 617 -3.72 76.27 20.32
CA GLY A 617 -2.61 77.13 20.75
C GLY A 617 -1.50 77.27 19.71
N GLY A 618 -0.98 78.46 19.43
CA GLY A 618 -1.29 79.77 19.97
C GLY A 618 -0.59 80.79 19.09
N LEU A 619 -1.41 81.43 18.27
CA LEU A 619 -1.34 82.81 17.82
C LEU A 619 0.01 83.38 17.36
N LYS A 620 -0.08 83.93 16.14
CA LYS A 620 0.71 85.06 15.64
C LYS A 620 2.13 84.76 15.21
N LEU A 621 2.22 83.88 14.21
CA LEU A 621 3.02 84.16 13.02
C LEU A 621 2.06 84.21 11.83
N ILE A 622 1.46 85.38 11.63
CA ILE A 622 0.51 85.67 10.55
C ILE A 622 1.33 86.12 9.33
N PRO A 623 1.10 85.50 8.16
CA PRO A 623 0.96 86.29 6.94
C PRO A 623 -0.34 85.96 6.20
N ASP A 624 -1.09 87.02 5.92
CA ASP A 624 -2.31 87.10 5.12
C ASP A 624 -2.09 86.58 3.68
N PHE A 625 -2.93 85.65 3.23
CA PHE A 625 -2.94 85.11 1.87
C PHE A 625 -3.92 85.91 1.00
N THR A 626 -3.42 86.63 0.00
CA THR A 626 -4.24 87.28 -1.03
C THR A 626 -3.97 86.64 -2.39
N ALA A 627 -4.97 85.91 -2.92
CA ALA A 627 -4.96 85.34 -4.26
C ALA A 627 -5.81 86.21 -5.19
N GLY A 628 -5.16 87.02 -6.03
CA GLY A 628 -5.78 87.82 -7.08
C GLY A 628 -5.49 87.22 -8.44
N GLY A 629 -6.54 86.85 -9.17
CA GLY A 629 -6.45 86.16 -10.46
C GLY A 629 -6.01 87.07 -11.60
N ALA A 630 -5.14 86.54 -12.46
CA ALA A 630 -5.03 86.94 -13.85
C ALA A 630 -4.26 85.85 -14.60
N GLY A 631 -4.88 85.38 -15.68
CA GLY A 631 -4.29 84.65 -16.82
C GLY A 631 -3.03 83.85 -16.56
N PHE A 632 -3.23 82.57 -16.24
CA PHE A 632 -2.36 81.43 -16.53
C PHE A 632 -0.87 81.79 -16.78
N GLY A 633 -0.18 82.27 -15.74
CA GLY A 633 1.18 82.82 -15.90
C GLY A 633 1.81 83.43 -14.65
N GLY A 634 1.41 83.02 -13.45
CA GLY A 634 2.02 83.50 -12.20
C GLY A 634 1.56 82.69 -10.99
N SER A 635 2.50 82.16 -10.21
CA SER A 635 2.28 81.50 -8.92
C SER A 635 1.78 82.50 -7.86
N PRO A 636 0.79 82.19 -7.00
CA PRO A 636 0.63 82.92 -5.76
C PRO A 636 1.74 82.48 -4.80
N THR A 637 2.74 83.33 -4.63
CA THR A 637 3.72 83.22 -3.54
C THR A 637 3.02 83.50 -2.22
N VAL A 638 3.14 82.60 -1.24
CA VAL A 638 2.97 82.99 0.17
C VAL A 638 4.15 82.53 1.00
N THR A 639 4.71 83.52 1.69
CA THR A 639 5.93 83.49 2.47
C THR A 639 5.60 83.12 3.91
N LEU A 640 6.30 82.14 4.52
CA LEU A 640 6.23 81.86 5.95
C LEU A 640 7.63 81.72 6.56
N THR A 641 8.01 82.73 7.34
CA THR A 641 9.20 82.78 8.21
C THR A 641 8.88 82.17 9.59
N ILE A 642 9.73 81.26 10.10
CA ILE A 642 9.66 80.80 11.50
C ILE A 642 11.05 80.96 12.14
N GLY A 643 11.19 81.92 13.06
CA GLY A 643 12.37 82.14 13.90
C GLY A 643 12.18 81.55 15.30
N GLY A 644 13.30 81.25 15.99
CA GLY A 644 13.35 80.49 17.25
C GLY A 644 12.83 81.19 18.52
N ASP A 645 12.63 80.32 19.52
CA ASP A 645 12.38 80.49 20.96
C ASP A 645 11.09 81.17 21.44
N LYS A 646 10.06 80.34 21.71
CA LYS A 646 9.67 79.97 23.08
C LYS A 646 9.00 78.59 23.11
N ALA A 647 9.60 77.69 23.88
CA ALA A 647 9.07 76.39 24.23
C ALA A 647 7.77 76.51 25.08
N GLY A 648 6.78 75.66 24.78
CA GLY A 648 5.69 75.30 25.70
C GLY A 648 4.30 75.13 25.08
N ALA A 649 3.90 73.87 24.85
CA ALA A 649 2.53 73.34 24.62
C ALA A 649 1.80 73.48 23.26
N ALA A 650 2.32 74.22 22.27
CA ALA A 650 1.60 74.49 21.01
C ALA A 650 1.93 73.56 19.81
N ALA A 651 2.80 72.56 19.98
CA ALA A 651 3.37 71.86 18.82
C ALA A 651 2.35 71.00 18.05
N ASP A 652 1.44 70.32 18.73
CA ASP A 652 0.62 69.30 18.05
C ASP A 652 -0.64 69.87 17.37
N SER A 653 -1.16 71.02 17.79
CA SER A 653 -2.42 71.60 17.28
C SER A 653 -2.25 72.52 16.06
N ALA A 654 -1.19 73.34 16.02
CA ALA A 654 -0.89 74.18 14.86
C ALA A 654 -0.49 73.35 13.63
N VAL A 655 0.20 72.23 13.88
CA VAL A 655 0.68 71.32 12.83
C VAL A 655 -0.50 70.67 12.10
N MET A 656 -1.51 70.17 12.79
CA MET A 656 -2.61 69.46 12.13
C MET A 656 -3.52 70.36 11.27
N THR A 657 -3.64 71.66 11.57
CA THR A 657 -4.42 72.59 10.74
C THR A 657 -3.66 73.04 9.51
N LEU A 658 -2.39 73.40 9.70
CA LEU A 658 -1.50 73.71 8.60
C LEU A 658 -1.39 72.49 7.68
N GLU A 659 -1.37 71.27 8.22
CA GLU A 659 -1.43 70.06 7.41
C GLU A 659 -2.70 69.97 6.55
N ALA A 660 -3.89 70.28 7.04
CA ALA A 660 -5.09 70.14 6.22
C ALA A 660 -5.26 71.25 5.16
N ILE A 661 -4.88 72.50 5.45
CA ILE A 661 -4.80 73.56 4.42
C ILE A 661 -3.68 73.27 3.43
N ALA A 662 -2.52 72.81 3.91
CA ALA A 662 -1.42 72.41 3.05
C ALA A 662 -1.84 71.24 2.18
N ARG A 663 -2.61 70.25 2.66
CA ARG A 663 -3.09 69.14 1.84
C ARG A 663 -4.09 69.58 0.76
N ALA A 664 -5.00 70.51 1.08
CA ALA A 664 -5.86 71.11 0.07
C ALA A 664 -5.05 71.93 -0.94
N LEU A 665 -4.19 72.85 -0.50
CA LEU A 665 -3.35 73.63 -1.40
C LEU A 665 -2.38 72.76 -2.21
N ASP A 666 -1.87 71.66 -1.66
CA ASP A 666 -1.08 70.65 -2.38
C ASP A 666 -1.94 69.91 -3.41
N LYS A 667 -3.23 69.68 -3.16
CA LYS A 667 -4.13 69.12 -4.18
C LYS A 667 -4.44 70.13 -5.28
N ALA A 668 -4.67 71.40 -4.96
CA ALA A 668 -4.92 72.44 -5.95
C ALA A 668 -3.66 72.77 -6.76
N ALA A 669 -2.53 72.91 -6.08
CA ALA A 669 -1.21 73.05 -6.66
C ALA A 669 -0.85 71.80 -7.45
N GLY A 670 -1.21 70.61 -6.98
CA GLY A 670 -1.08 69.35 -7.70
C GLY A 670 -1.87 69.36 -9.00
N MET A 671 -3.12 69.84 -8.99
CA MET A 671 -3.95 69.97 -10.20
C MET A 671 -3.42 71.05 -11.15
N ALA A 672 -3.01 72.21 -10.63
CA ALA A 672 -2.46 73.30 -11.43
C ALA A 672 -1.09 72.94 -12.01
N ALA A 673 -0.26 72.22 -11.25
CA ALA A 673 0.99 71.63 -11.73
C ALA A 673 0.71 70.54 -12.77
N THR A 674 -0.37 69.76 -12.60
CA THR A 674 -0.80 68.77 -13.59
C THR A 674 -1.26 69.43 -14.89
N GLN A 675 -2.10 70.48 -14.83
CA GLN A 675 -2.56 71.24 -15.99
C GLN A 675 -1.45 72.08 -16.64
N GLY A 676 -0.59 72.69 -15.84
CA GLY A 676 0.61 73.37 -16.32
C GLY A 676 1.64 72.40 -16.91
N GLY A 677 1.65 71.15 -16.44
CA GLY A 677 2.38 70.04 -17.03
C GLY A 677 1.81 69.65 -18.39
N TYR A 678 0.48 69.61 -18.53
CA TYR A 678 -0.18 69.33 -19.82
C TYR A 678 0.04 70.43 -20.84
N ARG A 679 0.02 71.71 -20.42
CA ARG A 679 0.37 72.83 -21.29
C ARG A 679 1.80 72.77 -21.79
N ARG A 680 2.77 72.62 -20.88
CA ARG A 680 4.19 72.50 -21.25
C ARG A 680 4.44 71.29 -22.15
N ARG A 681 3.74 70.19 -21.90
CA ARG A 681 3.78 68.98 -22.74
C ARG A 681 3.29 69.26 -24.17
N MET A 682 2.24 70.07 -24.34
CA MET A 682 1.75 70.45 -25.67
C MET A 682 2.72 71.38 -26.40
N ASP A 683 3.25 72.39 -25.72
CA ASP A 683 4.24 73.31 -26.30
C ASP A 683 5.51 72.56 -26.74
N ASP A 684 5.95 71.56 -25.96
CA ASP A 684 7.05 70.67 -26.31
C ASP A 684 6.72 69.79 -27.53
N TRP A 685 5.49 69.27 -27.64
CA TRP A 685 5.08 68.48 -28.81
C TRP A 685 5.09 69.32 -30.09
N ASP A 686 4.59 70.55 -30.04
CA ASP A 686 4.58 71.46 -31.17
C ASP A 686 6.01 71.82 -31.63
N HIS A 687 6.91 72.10 -30.68
CA HIS A 687 8.31 72.40 -31.00
C HIS A 687 9.05 71.19 -31.60
N GLN A 688 8.81 69.98 -31.08
CA GLN A 688 9.39 68.73 -31.59
C GLN A 688 8.92 68.40 -33.01
N ALA A 689 7.67 68.72 -33.36
CA ALA A 689 7.17 68.56 -34.73
C ALA A 689 7.89 69.50 -35.72
N ALA A 690 8.23 70.72 -35.30
CA ALA A 690 8.95 71.68 -36.13
C ALA A 690 10.42 71.27 -36.37
N LEU A 691 11.13 70.81 -35.33
CA LEU A 691 12.52 70.32 -35.47
C LEU A 691 12.63 69.06 -36.32
N ALA A 692 11.70 68.12 -36.14
CA ALA A 692 11.62 66.91 -36.96
C ALA A 692 11.56 67.23 -38.46
N GLY A 693 10.83 68.29 -38.86
CA GLY A 693 10.74 68.69 -40.28
C GLY A 693 12.09 69.08 -40.92
N LEU A 694 13.00 69.71 -40.16
CA LEU A 694 14.32 70.09 -40.68
C LEU A 694 15.28 68.90 -40.75
N GLU A 695 15.20 67.97 -39.78
CA GLU A 695 16.04 66.76 -39.74
C GLU A 695 15.74 65.80 -40.91
N LEU A 696 14.48 65.73 -41.37
CA LEU A 696 14.12 64.93 -42.55
C LEU A 696 14.88 65.33 -43.81
N THR A 697 15.08 66.63 -44.02
CA THR A 697 15.77 67.15 -45.21
C THR A 697 17.25 66.77 -45.23
N GLN A 698 17.89 66.68 -44.06
CA GLN A 698 19.29 66.28 -43.93
C GLN A 698 19.48 64.77 -44.15
N LEU A 699 18.54 63.94 -43.69
CA LEU A 699 18.61 62.48 -43.81
C LEU A 699 18.52 62.00 -45.27
N ASP A 700 17.75 62.69 -46.11
CA ASP A 700 17.59 62.35 -47.53
C ASP A 700 18.91 62.31 -48.32
N GLN A 701 19.82 63.25 -48.05
CA GLN A 701 21.11 63.30 -48.72
C GLN A 701 22.07 62.18 -48.27
N GLN A 702 21.97 61.73 -47.02
CA GLN A 702 22.83 60.68 -46.46
C GLN A 702 22.42 59.27 -46.95
N ILE A 703 21.12 59.03 -47.14
CA ILE A 703 20.57 57.77 -47.67
C ILE A 703 21.15 57.44 -49.05
N THR A 704 21.28 58.44 -49.93
CA THR A 704 21.73 58.23 -51.31
C THR A 704 23.17 57.72 -51.39
N THR A 705 24.09 58.28 -50.60
CA THR A 705 25.49 57.86 -50.55
C THR A 705 25.65 56.45 -49.97
N GLY A 706 24.84 56.09 -48.97
CA GLY A 706 24.87 54.75 -48.39
C GLY A 706 24.52 53.65 -49.41
N LYS A 707 23.52 53.88 -50.28
CA LYS A 707 23.03 52.87 -51.25
C LYS A 707 24.11 52.33 -52.19
N LEU A 708 25.11 53.14 -52.56
CA LEU A 708 26.22 52.68 -53.42
C LEU A 708 27.23 51.80 -52.68
N HIS A 709 27.48 52.07 -51.39
CA HIS A 709 28.40 51.26 -50.58
C HIS A 709 27.82 49.86 -50.30
N LEU A 710 26.51 49.81 -50.12
CA LEU A 710 25.74 48.59 -49.90
C LEU A 710 25.88 47.56 -51.04
N ASP A 711 25.80 48.00 -52.30
CA ASP A 711 25.81 47.08 -53.44
C ASP A 711 27.15 46.34 -53.61
N MET A 712 28.27 46.96 -53.22
CA MET A 712 29.58 46.31 -53.20
C MET A 712 29.66 45.21 -52.14
N LEU A 713 29.21 45.50 -50.92
CA LEU A 713 29.22 44.52 -49.83
C LEU A 713 28.31 43.32 -50.13
N ARG A 714 27.15 43.56 -50.77
CA ARG A 714 26.23 42.49 -51.22
C ARG A 714 26.89 41.44 -52.12
N GLN A 715 27.85 41.80 -52.96
CA GLN A 715 28.56 40.84 -53.82
C GLN A 715 29.57 39.98 -53.05
N GLU A 716 30.26 40.55 -52.05
CA GLU A 716 31.16 39.78 -51.18
C GLU A 716 30.41 38.78 -50.31
N LEU A 717 29.22 39.17 -49.82
CA LEU A 717 28.33 38.26 -49.11
C LEU A 717 27.91 37.10 -50.01
N ALA A 718 27.59 37.32 -51.28
CA ALA A 718 27.16 36.23 -52.17
C ALA A 718 28.25 35.13 -52.34
N ALA A 719 29.53 35.50 -52.32
CA ALA A 719 30.64 34.54 -52.36
C ALA A 719 30.81 33.80 -51.02
N HIS A 720 30.76 34.54 -49.90
CA HIS A 720 30.81 33.98 -48.54
C HIS A 720 29.64 33.01 -48.29
N ASP A 721 28.44 33.40 -48.73
CA ASP A 721 27.23 32.59 -48.63
C ASP A 721 27.36 31.25 -49.35
N ARG A 722 28.16 31.17 -50.42
CA ARG A 722 28.42 29.92 -51.14
C ARG A 722 29.35 28.98 -50.38
N GLU A 723 30.32 29.52 -49.63
CA GLU A 723 31.18 28.77 -48.72
C GLU A 723 30.40 28.29 -47.48
N THR A 724 29.59 29.18 -46.88
CA THR A 724 28.65 28.84 -45.81
C THR A 724 27.65 27.78 -46.25
N GLN A 725 27.14 27.82 -47.49
CA GLN A 725 26.28 26.76 -48.05
C GLN A 725 26.97 25.39 -48.11
N ASN A 726 28.26 25.31 -48.45
CA ASN A 726 29.00 24.04 -48.44
C ASN A 726 29.22 23.51 -47.01
N ALA A 727 29.48 24.40 -46.04
CA ALA A 727 29.60 24.05 -44.63
C ALA A 727 28.25 23.58 -44.05
N HIS A 728 27.14 24.27 -44.36
CA HIS A 728 25.80 23.82 -44.01
C HIS A 728 25.44 22.49 -44.65
N ALA A 729 25.77 22.25 -45.92
CA ALA A 729 25.55 20.95 -46.56
C ALA A 729 26.32 19.82 -45.84
N THR A 730 27.48 20.14 -45.26
CA THR A 730 28.27 19.18 -44.46
C THR A 730 27.65 18.93 -43.08
N GLU A 731 27.20 19.96 -42.36
CA GLU A 731 26.49 19.78 -41.07
C GLU A 731 25.13 19.10 -41.24
N GLU A 732 24.38 19.49 -42.27
CA GLU A 732 23.10 18.87 -42.62
C GLU A 732 23.30 17.41 -42.98
N TYR A 733 24.37 17.08 -43.72
CA TYR A 733 24.74 15.69 -43.94
C TYR A 733 25.12 14.99 -42.63
N LEU A 734 25.90 15.60 -41.74
CA LEU A 734 26.25 15.00 -40.44
C LEU A 734 25.03 14.79 -39.52
N ARG A 735 24.00 15.63 -39.65
CA ARG A 735 22.73 15.53 -38.92
C ARG A 735 21.78 14.50 -39.56
N GLY A 736 21.65 14.55 -40.88
CA GLY A 736 20.74 13.74 -41.68
C GLY A 736 21.28 12.36 -42.07
N LYS A 737 22.61 12.13 -41.96
CA LYS A 737 23.17 10.79 -42.15
C LYS A 737 22.57 9.85 -41.12
N TYR A 738 22.36 8.61 -41.55
CA TYR A 738 21.73 7.60 -40.70
C TYR A 738 22.53 7.34 -39.42
N THR A 739 23.86 7.22 -39.50
CA THR A 739 24.75 7.01 -38.35
C THR A 739 25.13 8.32 -37.65
N ASN A 740 24.14 9.01 -37.12
CA ASN A 740 24.29 10.28 -36.38
C ASN A 740 24.37 10.06 -34.85
N THR A 741 24.53 11.15 -34.10
CA THR A 741 24.60 11.13 -32.64
C THR A 741 23.34 10.53 -32.00
N GLU A 742 22.16 10.84 -32.55
CA GLU A 742 20.87 10.37 -32.07
C GLU A 742 20.73 8.84 -32.23
N LEU A 743 21.18 8.28 -33.36
CA LEU A 743 21.21 6.82 -33.55
C LEU A 743 22.12 6.17 -32.51
N TYR A 744 23.34 6.68 -32.31
CA TYR A 744 24.27 6.09 -31.34
C TYR A 744 23.78 6.28 -29.89
N GLN A 745 23.11 7.39 -29.57
CA GLN A 745 22.47 7.58 -28.26
C GLN A 745 21.33 6.57 -28.05
N TRP A 746 20.47 6.37 -29.05
CA TRP A 746 19.44 5.33 -29.01
C TRP A 746 20.04 3.92 -28.86
N MET A 747 21.14 3.64 -29.56
CA MET A 747 21.89 2.39 -29.41
C MET A 747 22.46 2.22 -28.00
N VAL A 748 23.01 3.28 -27.39
CA VAL A 748 23.48 3.27 -25.99
C VAL A 748 22.32 2.97 -25.04
N ASP A 749 21.20 3.65 -25.16
CA ASP A 749 20.04 3.46 -24.27
C ASP A 749 19.46 2.04 -24.40
N ARG A 750 19.30 1.57 -25.64
CA ARG A 750 18.80 0.22 -25.92
C ARG A 750 19.76 -0.86 -25.44
N THR A 751 21.06 -0.70 -25.71
CA THR A 751 22.09 -1.68 -25.32
C THR A 751 22.27 -1.68 -23.81
N SER A 752 22.27 -0.53 -23.14
CA SER A 752 22.38 -0.42 -21.68
C SER A 752 21.23 -1.12 -20.96
N SER A 753 19.99 -0.98 -21.46
CA SER A 753 18.83 -1.67 -20.89
C SER A 753 18.95 -3.20 -21.00
N VAL A 754 19.40 -3.71 -22.15
CA VAL A 754 19.56 -5.17 -22.35
C VAL A 754 20.79 -5.70 -21.61
N TYR A 755 21.86 -4.92 -21.53
CA TYR A 755 23.12 -5.30 -20.90
C TYR A 755 22.96 -5.59 -19.41
N PHE A 756 22.26 -4.71 -18.67
CA PHE A 756 22.02 -4.94 -17.26
C PHE A 756 21.16 -6.20 -17.01
N GLY A 757 20.12 -6.41 -17.82
CA GLY A 757 19.30 -7.61 -17.73
C GLY A 757 20.08 -8.90 -18.08
N ALA A 758 20.95 -8.84 -19.09
CA ALA A 758 21.83 -9.95 -19.45
C ALA A 758 22.83 -10.29 -18.34
N TYR A 759 23.40 -9.28 -17.69
CA TYR A 759 24.25 -9.45 -16.51
C TYR A 759 23.49 -10.13 -15.35
N GLN A 760 22.29 -9.64 -15.01
CA GLN A 760 21.48 -10.23 -13.94
C GLN A 760 21.20 -11.71 -14.21
N LEU A 761 20.77 -12.03 -15.44
CA LEU A 761 20.52 -13.40 -15.85
C LEU A 761 21.79 -14.28 -15.76
N ALA A 762 22.94 -13.75 -16.17
CA ALA A 762 24.22 -14.44 -16.08
C ALA A 762 24.63 -14.69 -14.62
N PHE A 763 24.52 -13.68 -13.76
CA PHE A 763 24.85 -13.77 -12.34
C PHE A 763 23.93 -14.75 -11.60
N ASP A 764 22.63 -14.69 -11.84
CA ASP A 764 21.66 -15.62 -11.23
C ASP A 764 21.93 -17.07 -11.67
N THR A 765 22.26 -17.28 -12.94
CA THR A 765 22.62 -18.61 -13.45
C THR A 765 23.95 -19.10 -12.86
N ALA A 766 24.93 -18.20 -12.68
CA ALA A 766 26.18 -18.51 -11.99
C ALA A 766 25.94 -18.88 -10.52
N LYS A 767 25.03 -18.17 -9.82
CA LYS A 767 24.62 -18.51 -8.45
C LYS A 767 23.91 -19.86 -8.37
N LYS A 768 23.06 -20.19 -9.36
CA LYS A 768 22.48 -21.54 -9.47
C LYS A 768 23.59 -22.59 -9.66
N ALA A 769 24.60 -22.33 -10.49
CA ALA A 769 25.75 -23.21 -10.65
C ALA A 769 26.54 -23.39 -9.34
N GLU A 770 26.82 -22.32 -8.60
CA GLU A 770 27.47 -22.38 -7.28
C GLU A 770 26.69 -23.25 -6.27
N ARG A 771 25.35 -23.20 -6.33
CA ARG A 771 24.51 -24.06 -5.49
C ARG A 771 24.54 -25.52 -5.94
N CYS A 772 24.57 -25.79 -7.24
CA CYS A 772 24.77 -27.15 -7.74
C CYS A 772 26.17 -27.68 -7.40
N PHE A 773 27.20 -26.83 -7.43
CA PHE A 773 28.55 -27.17 -6.96
C PHE A 773 28.52 -27.61 -5.49
N GLY A 774 27.91 -26.79 -4.63
CA GLY A 774 27.79 -27.09 -3.21
C GLY A 774 26.96 -28.35 -2.97
N HIS A 775 25.86 -28.52 -3.70
CA HIS A 775 25.04 -29.72 -3.64
C HIS A 775 25.80 -30.96 -4.08
N GLU A 776 26.45 -30.99 -5.24
CA GLU A 776 27.10 -32.20 -5.75
C GLU A 776 28.29 -32.63 -4.90
N LEU A 777 29.10 -31.70 -4.40
CA LEU A 777 30.29 -32.01 -3.60
C LEU A 777 30.03 -32.05 -2.08
N GLY A 778 28.86 -31.56 -1.65
CA GLY A 778 28.47 -31.30 -0.25
C GLY A 778 29.47 -30.44 0.49
N THR A 779 29.66 -29.22 -0.01
CA THR A 779 30.56 -28.19 0.53
C THR A 779 29.88 -26.83 0.51
N ASP A 780 30.19 -25.98 1.48
CA ASP A 780 29.68 -24.60 1.57
C ASP A 780 30.65 -23.57 0.97
N ALA A 781 31.57 -24.02 0.12
CA ALA A 781 32.53 -23.14 -0.52
C ALA A 781 31.83 -22.13 -1.46
N THR A 782 32.15 -20.85 -1.29
CA THR A 782 31.63 -19.76 -2.10
C THR A 782 32.71 -19.20 -3.01
N PHE A 783 32.35 -18.91 -4.26
CA PHE A 783 33.21 -18.37 -5.30
C PHE A 783 32.72 -17.00 -5.77
N LEU A 784 31.41 -16.76 -5.75
CA LEU A 784 30.79 -15.56 -6.30
C LEU A 784 30.50 -14.54 -5.20
N GLN A 785 31.04 -13.32 -5.35
CA GLN A 785 30.82 -12.21 -4.42
C GLN A 785 29.68 -11.30 -4.89
N PRO A 786 28.94 -10.63 -3.98
CA PRO A 786 28.05 -9.55 -4.39
C PRO A 786 28.88 -8.34 -4.88
N GLY A 787 28.33 -7.56 -5.83
CA GLY A 787 28.92 -6.26 -6.22
C GLY A 787 29.78 -6.22 -7.48
N TYR A 788 29.67 -7.20 -8.40
CA TYR A 788 30.38 -7.14 -9.69
C TYR A 788 29.99 -5.93 -10.55
N TRP A 789 28.76 -5.42 -10.42
CA TRP A 789 28.26 -4.30 -11.21
C TRP A 789 28.62 -2.94 -10.60
N ASP A 790 29.43 -2.16 -11.32
CA ASP A 790 29.76 -0.77 -10.98
C ASP A 790 28.88 0.22 -11.75
N SER A 791 27.89 0.80 -11.07
CA SER A 791 26.97 1.78 -11.66
C SER A 791 27.68 3.07 -12.12
N LEU A 792 28.79 3.48 -11.50
CA LEU A 792 29.53 4.68 -11.91
C LEU A 792 30.25 4.47 -13.25
N ARG A 793 30.59 3.23 -13.58
CA ARG A 793 31.26 2.83 -14.82
C ARG A 793 30.36 2.08 -15.79
N LYS A 794 29.04 2.23 -15.64
CA LYS A 794 28.01 1.56 -16.46
C LYS A 794 28.17 0.03 -16.55
N GLY A 795 28.74 -0.58 -15.51
CA GLY A 795 28.97 -2.03 -15.43
C GLY A 795 30.02 -2.56 -16.41
N LEU A 796 30.85 -1.72 -17.03
CA LEU A 796 31.93 -2.20 -17.90
C LEU A 796 32.88 -3.11 -17.11
N THR A 797 33.43 -4.14 -17.75
CA THR A 797 34.33 -5.17 -17.18
C THR A 797 33.69 -6.23 -16.26
N VAL A 798 32.36 -6.19 -16.09
CA VAL A 798 31.64 -7.15 -15.23
C VAL A 798 31.75 -8.58 -15.74
N ALA A 799 31.81 -8.76 -17.06
CA ALA A 799 31.85 -10.08 -17.68
C ALA A 799 33.20 -10.77 -17.42
N GLU A 800 34.30 -10.02 -17.46
CA GLU A 800 35.66 -10.52 -17.21
C GLU A 800 35.81 -11.07 -15.80
N THR A 801 35.35 -10.28 -14.82
CA THR A 801 35.46 -10.62 -13.40
C THR A 801 34.56 -11.79 -13.02
N LEU A 802 33.30 -11.78 -13.46
CA LEU A 802 32.37 -12.87 -13.23
C LEU A 802 32.83 -14.16 -13.95
N ARG A 803 33.32 -14.07 -15.18
CA ARG A 803 33.86 -15.22 -15.93
C ARG A 803 35.05 -15.83 -15.20
N HIS A 804 35.95 -15.00 -14.66
CA HIS A 804 37.10 -15.49 -13.89
C HIS A 804 36.66 -16.32 -12.68
N ASP A 805 35.71 -15.82 -11.88
CA ASP A 805 35.25 -16.54 -10.69
C ASP A 805 34.47 -17.82 -11.04
N ILE A 806 33.70 -17.83 -12.14
CA ILE A 806 33.09 -19.06 -12.67
C ILE A 806 34.18 -20.07 -13.08
N LYS A 807 35.26 -19.64 -13.74
CA LYS A 807 36.37 -20.53 -14.09
C LYS A 807 37.14 -21.04 -12.88
N ARG A 808 37.28 -20.23 -11.82
CA ARG A 808 37.82 -20.69 -10.54
C ARG A 808 36.94 -21.78 -9.92
N MET A 809 35.63 -21.62 -10.00
CA MET A 809 34.66 -22.62 -9.52
C MET A 809 34.71 -23.91 -10.35
N GLU A 810 34.79 -23.83 -11.69
CA GLU A 810 34.97 -24.99 -12.56
C GLU A 810 36.26 -25.75 -12.27
N ALA A 811 37.38 -25.04 -12.11
CA ALA A 811 38.67 -25.65 -11.75
C ALA A 811 38.59 -26.37 -10.40
N ALA A 812 38.04 -25.70 -9.38
CA ALA A 812 37.83 -26.30 -8.06
C ALA A 812 36.91 -27.52 -8.11
N TYR A 813 35.94 -27.56 -9.04
CA TYR A 813 35.08 -28.72 -9.21
C TYR A 813 35.85 -29.90 -9.77
N LEU A 814 36.71 -29.68 -10.77
CA LEU A 814 37.56 -30.75 -11.33
C LEU A 814 38.54 -31.31 -10.28
N ASP A 815 39.07 -30.46 -9.40
CA ASP A 815 39.99 -30.89 -8.34
C ASP A 815 39.30 -31.69 -7.23
N ARG A 816 38.05 -31.33 -6.90
CA ARG A 816 37.31 -31.91 -5.75
C ARG A 816 36.35 -33.02 -6.14
N ASN A 817 35.91 -33.09 -7.39
CA ASN A 817 35.03 -34.15 -7.89
C ASN A 817 35.84 -35.44 -8.10
N ALA A 818 36.09 -36.13 -7.00
CA ALA A 818 36.67 -37.46 -6.99
C ALA A 818 35.58 -38.53 -7.05
N ARG A 819 35.93 -39.71 -7.56
CA ARG A 819 35.01 -40.85 -7.60
C ARG A 819 34.76 -41.35 -6.17
N GLU A 820 33.53 -41.19 -5.71
CA GLU A 820 33.06 -41.77 -4.45
C GLU A 820 32.74 -43.26 -4.62
N ARG A 821 32.61 -43.98 -3.51
CA ARG A 821 32.28 -45.42 -3.54
C ARG A 821 30.81 -45.58 -3.92
N GLU A 822 30.56 -46.07 -5.13
CA GLU A 822 29.22 -46.38 -5.65
C GLU A 822 28.75 -47.73 -5.07
N LEU A 823 27.67 -47.71 -4.32
CA LEU A 823 27.16 -48.84 -3.56
C LEU A 823 25.65 -49.03 -3.82
N THR A 824 25.19 -50.27 -3.69
CA THR A 824 23.76 -50.61 -3.78
C THR A 824 23.37 -51.40 -2.54
N ARG A 825 22.30 -50.94 -1.88
CA ARG A 825 21.69 -51.66 -0.77
C ARG A 825 20.22 -51.92 -1.06
N HIS A 826 19.79 -53.15 -0.81
CA HIS A 826 18.39 -53.55 -0.89
C HIS A 826 17.81 -53.58 0.52
N VAL A 827 16.73 -52.84 0.74
CA VAL A 827 16.07 -52.75 2.05
C VAL A 827 14.70 -53.38 1.92
N SER A 828 14.52 -54.54 2.55
CA SER A 828 13.25 -55.26 2.65
C SER A 828 12.43 -54.69 3.81
N LEU A 829 11.19 -54.28 3.54
CA LEU A 829 10.26 -53.88 4.61
C LEU A 829 9.93 -55.05 5.52
N ALA A 830 9.79 -56.26 4.98
CA ALA A 830 9.51 -57.47 5.76
C ALA A 830 10.61 -57.80 6.78
N GLN A 831 11.84 -57.32 6.59
CA GLN A 831 12.95 -57.49 7.54
C GLN A 831 13.20 -56.24 8.41
N LEU A 832 12.96 -55.04 7.87
CA LEU A 832 13.22 -53.79 8.57
C LEU A 832 12.09 -53.41 9.52
N ASP A 833 10.86 -53.41 9.00
CA ASP A 833 9.66 -53.01 9.74
C ASP A 833 8.45 -53.81 9.23
N PRO A 834 8.29 -55.07 9.72
CA PRO A 834 7.19 -55.93 9.28
C PRO A 834 5.81 -55.37 9.65
N ALA A 835 5.73 -54.52 10.69
CA ALA A 835 4.50 -53.86 11.10
C ALA A 835 4.07 -52.82 10.05
N ALA A 836 5.00 -52.03 9.51
CA ALA A 836 4.73 -51.12 8.40
C ALA A 836 4.25 -51.85 7.13
N LEU A 837 4.76 -53.06 6.87
CA LEU A 837 4.26 -53.88 5.76
C LEU A 837 2.82 -54.35 6.00
N ALA A 838 2.48 -54.74 7.24
CA ALA A 838 1.11 -55.11 7.60
C ALA A 838 0.15 -53.92 7.46
N GLU A 839 0.59 -52.72 7.89
CA GLU A 839 -0.15 -51.46 7.71
C GLU A 839 -0.40 -51.15 6.24
N LEU A 840 0.63 -51.29 5.38
CA LEU A 840 0.50 -51.07 3.94
C LEU A 840 -0.54 -51.99 3.31
N ARG A 841 -0.57 -53.28 3.67
CA ARG A 841 -1.55 -54.25 3.15
C ARG A 841 -2.97 -53.89 3.59
N ALA A 842 -3.12 -53.46 4.85
CA ALA A 842 -4.42 -53.12 5.43
C ALA A 842 -4.99 -51.81 4.88
N THR A 843 -4.21 -50.72 4.92
CA THR A 843 -4.68 -49.35 4.65
C THR A 843 -4.34 -48.86 3.25
N GLY A 844 -3.34 -49.47 2.60
CA GLY A 844 -2.75 -48.97 1.36
C GLY A 844 -1.69 -47.88 1.59
N SER A 845 -1.31 -47.54 2.82
CA SER A 845 -0.25 -46.55 3.09
C SER A 845 0.60 -46.99 4.28
N CYS A 846 1.89 -46.67 4.26
CA CYS A 846 2.76 -46.87 5.43
C CYS A 846 3.93 -45.86 5.46
N LEU A 847 4.52 -45.72 6.64
CA LEU A 847 5.78 -44.98 6.85
C LEU A 847 6.87 -45.96 7.28
N VAL A 848 8.07 -45.80 6.74
CA VAL A 848 9.24 -46.63 7.09
C VAL A 848 10.47 -45.74 7.22
N THR A 849 11.31 -46.01 8.22
CA THR A 849 12.58 -45.28 8.41
C THR A 849 13.76 -46.18 8.14
N VAL A 850 14.65 -45.76 7.24
CA VAL A 850 15.91 -46.43 6.92
C VAL A 850 17.02 -45.80 7.78
N PRO A 851 17.53 -46.49 8.82
CA PRO A 851 18.52 -45.97 9.76
C PRO A 851 19.96 -46.06 9.26
N GLU A 852 20.89 -45.35 9.91
CA GLU A 852 22.33 -45.40 9.59
C GLU A 852 22.92 -46.80 9.77
N ALA A 853 22.51 -47.50 10.83
CA ALA A 853 23.03 -48.82 11.21
C ALA A 853 22.90 -49.88 10.11
N LEU A 854 21.88 -49.77 9.24
CA LEU A 854 21.73 -50.66 8.10
C LEU A 854 22.91 -50.53 7.11
N PHE A 855 23.39 -49.31 6.85
CA PHE A 855 24.53 -49.10 5.97
C PHE A 855 25.86 -49.47 6.64
N ASP A 856 25.92 -49.40 7.96
CA ASP A 856 27.08 -49.80 8.76
C ASP A 856 27.29 -51.32 8.77
N LEU A 857 26.23 -52.12 8.63
CA LEU A 857 26.32 -53.58 8.48
C LEU A 857 27.14 -53.99 7.25
N ASP A 858 26.99 -53.28 6.12
CA ASP A 858 27.70 -53.61 4.88
C ASP A 858 29.13 -53.06 4.90
N HIS A 859 29.27 -51.80 5.35
CA HIS A 859 30.51 -51.06 5.29
C HIS A 859 30.70 -50.17 6.54
N PRO A 860 31.23 -50.75 7.63
CA PRO A 860 31.50 -49.98 8.84
C PRO A 860 32.61 -48.96 8.59
N GLY A 861 32.39 -47.72 9.05
CA GLY A 861 33.32 -46.60 8.86
C GLY A 861 33.12 -45.81 7.56
N HIS A 862 32.14 -46.16 6.72
CA HIS A 862 31.72 -45.26 5.64
C HIS A 862 30.88 -44.10 6.20
N TYR A 863 31.06 -42.91 5.64
CA TYR A 863 30.25 -41.74 5.95
C TYR A 863 29.87 -41.00 4.66
N PHE A 864 29.16 -39.87 4.77
CA PHE A 864 28.76 -39.06 3.63
C PHE A 864 27.91 -39.83 2.61
N ARG A 865 26.95 -40.61 3.13
CA ARG A 865 26.11 -41.53 2.34
C ARG A 865 24.98 -40.77 1.65
N ARG A 866 25.07 -40.61 0.33
CA ARG A 866 24.12 -39.83 -0.47
C ARG A 866 23.51 -40.65 -1.59
N LEU A 867 22.20 -40.56 -1.75
CA LEU A 867 21.45 -41.30 -2.75
C LEU A 867 21.85 -40.85 -4.17
N ARG A 868 21.89 -41.80 -5.10
CA ARG A 868 22.02 -41.57 -6.54
C ARG A 868 20.71 -41.85 -7.26
N THR A 869 19.99 -42.87 -6.84
CA THR A 869 18.63 -43.18 -7.29
C THR A 869 18.02 -44.18 -6.31
N VAL A 870 16.70 -44.19 -6.25
CA VAL A 870 15.93 -45.21 -5.53
C VAL A 870 14.99 -45.90 -6.52
N GLY A 871 14.93 -47.22 -6.45
CA GLY A 871 13.92 -48.02 -7.15
C GLY A 871 13.06 -48.80 -6.17
N LEU A 872 11.86 -49.17 -6.59
CA LEU A 872 10.89 -49.90 -5.77
C LEU A 872 10.51 -51.22 -6.45
N SER A 873 10.60 -52.32 -5.70
CA SER A 873 9.98 -53.60 -6.08
C SER A 873 8.89 -53.99 -5.11
N ILE A 874 7.73 -54.40 -5.62
CA ILE A 874 6.59 -54.88 -4.86
C ILE A 874 6.22 -56.28 -5.39
N PRO A 875 6.87 -57.35 -4.90
CA PRO A 875 6.47 -58.71 -5.24
C PRO A 875 5.05 -58.99 -4.76
N CYS A 876 4.13 -59.19 -5.70
CA CYS A 876 2.71 -59.43 -5.45
C CYS A 876 2.08 -60.26 -6.58
N VAL A 877 0.84 -60.70 -6.39
CA VAL A 877 0.06 -61.41 -7.41
C VAL A 877 -0.90 -60.41 -8.06
N ALA A 878 -0.50 -59.87 -9.20
CA ALA A 878 -1.33 -59.00 -10.04
C ALA A 878 -1.71 -59.71 -11.36
N GLY A 879 -2.87 -59.38 -11.92
CA GLY A 879 -3.32 -59.93 -13.20
C GLY A 879 -2.47 -59.45 -14.39
N PRO A 880 -2.52 -60.12 -15.55
CA PRO A 880 -1.89 -59.64 -16.77
C PRO A 880 -2.36 -58.23 -17.12
N TYR A 881 -1.43 -57.33 -17.43
CA TYR A 881 -1.68 -55.91 -17.72
C TYR A 881 -2.29 -55.08 -16.57
N THR A 882 -2.41 -55.62 -15.36
CA THR A 882 -2.76 -54.85 -14.15
C THR A 882 -1.51 -54.13 -13.64
N PRO A 883 -1.51 -52.78 -13.58
CA PRO A 883 -0.34 -52.03 -13.14
C PRO A 883 -0.19 -52.09 -11.61
N VAL A 884 1.06 -52.18 -11.15
CA VAL A 884 1.40 -52.12 -9.72
C VAL A 884 1.83 -50.69 -9.39
N THR A 885 0.83 -49.83 -9.18
CA THR A 885 1.04 -48.40 -8.95
C THR A 885 1.21 -48.08 -7.48
N ALA A 886 2.32 -47.45 -7.12
CA ALA A 886 2.58 -46.92 -5.80
C ALA A 886 3.27 -45.56 -5.91
N LYS A 887 3.02 -44.68 -4.95
CA LYS A 887 3.75 -43.42 -4.77
C LYS A 887 4.72 -43.56 -3.62
N LEU A 888 6.00 -43.36 -3.88
CA LEU A 888 7.05 -43.37 -2.86
C LEU A 888 7.55 -41.94 -2.66
N SER A 889 7.48 -41.43 -1.44
CA SER A 889 7.92 -40.07 -1.09
C SER A 889 9.01 -40.09 -0.03
N LEU A 890 10.08 -39.32 -0.21
CA LEU A 890 11.13 -39.11 0.80
C LEU A 890 10.75 -37.92 1.67
N VAL A 891 10.23 -38.20 2.86
CA VAL A 891 9.58 -37.21 3.73
C VAL A 891 10.58 -36.53 4.66
N ALA A 892 11.63 -37.26 5.05
CA ALA A 892 12.78 -36.72 5.79
C ALA A 892 14.05 -37.44 5.33
N ASN A 893 15.19 -36.74 5.27
CA ASN A 893 16.46 -37.34 4.90
C ASN A 893 17.63 -36.71 5.65
N ARG A 894 18.69 -37.46 5.87
CA ARG A 894 19.94 -36.97 6.49
C ARG A 894 21.13 -37.84 6.14
N TYR A 895 22.33 -37.31 6.33
CA TYR A 895 23.58 -38.06 6.21
C TYR A 895 24.66 -37.46 7.10
N ARG A 896 25.62 -38.29 7.51
CA ARG A 896 26.77 -37.88 8.31
C ARG A 896 27.82 -37.14 7.46
N THR A 897 28.10 -35.89 7.78
CA THR A 897 29.08 -35.02 7.11
C THR A 897 30.48 -35.15 7.68
N SER A 898 30.62 -35.56 8.95
CA SER A 898 31.88 -35.56 9.68
C SER A 898 32.19 -36.92 10.32
N THR A 899 33.47 -37.28 10.33
CA THR A 899 34.00 -38.50 10.96
C THR A 899 34.37 -38.30 12.43
N ALA A 900 34.18 -37.09 12.98
CA ALA A 900 34.55 -36.77 14.34
C ALA A 900 33.75 -37.57 15.38
N ALA A 901 34.43 -38.06 16.42
CA ALA A 901 33.80 -38.60 17.61
C ALA A 901 33.16 -37.47 18.44
N ARG A 902 31.99 -37.73 19.04
CA ARG A 902 31.33 -36.76 19.94
C ARG A 902 32.22 -36.49 21.15
N GLN A 903 32.51 -35.21 21.41
CA GLN A 903 33.31 -34.80 22.56
C GLN A 903 32.53 -35.01 23.87
N GLY A 904 33.23 -35.46 24.93
CA GLY A 904 32.63 -35.71 26.24
C GLY A 904 31.96 -37.08 26.41
N ALA A 905 31.83 -37.88 25.34
CA ALA A 905 31.27 -39.23 25.40
C ALA A 905 32.30 -40.27 25.88
N THR A 906 31.87 -41.15 26.80
CA THR A 906 32.72 -42.17 27.44
C THR A 906 32.70 -43.51 26.74
N THR A 907 31.56 -43.94 26.17
CA THR A 907 31.41 -45.20 25.45
C THR A 907 31.58 -45.03 23.93
N ALA A 908 31.94 -46.10 23.22
CA ALA A 908 32.06 -46.08 21.76
C ALA A 908 30.73 -45.73 21.07
N ARG A 909 29.62 -46.32 21.57
CA ARG A 909 28.26 -46.00 21.13
C ARG A 909 27.93 -44.53 21.30
N ASP A 910 28.18 -43.95 22.47
CA ASP A 910 27.91 -42.54 22.73
C ASP A 910 28.80 -41.60 21.92
N ARG A 911 29.98 -42.04 21.49
CA ARG A 911 30.85 -41.28 20.60
C ARG A 911 30.35 -41.28 19.16
N TYR A 912 29.66 -42.33 18.74
CA TYR A 912 29.20 -42.50 17.37
C TYR A 912 27.75 -42.05 17.13
N ALA A 913 26.83 -42.43 18.03
CA ALA A 913 25.39 -42.23 17.92
C ALA A 913 25.01 -40.77 17.63
N GLU A 914 23.95 -40.60 16.83
CA GLU A 914 23.31 -39.33 16.53
C GLU A 914 22.58 -38.80 17.78
N VAL A 915 22.67 -37.49 18.03
CA VAL A 915 21.89 -36.80 19.05
C VAL A 915 21.10 -35.64 18.44
N PRO A 916 20.02 -35.17 19.09
CA PRO A 916 19.28 -34.00 18.59
C PRO A 916 20.22 -32.79 18.42
N GLY A 917 20.27 -32.23 17.20
CA GLY A 917 21.11 -31.07 16.87
C GLY A 917 22.59 -31.40 16.63
N ASP A 918 22.92 -32.64 16.27
CA ASP A 918 24.30 -33.05 15.98
C ASP A 918 24.85 -32.43 14.68
N ASP A 919 25.83 -31.53 14.80
CA ASP A 919 26.52 -30.85 13.68
C ASP A 919 27.26 -31.81 12.74
N ARG A 920 27.46 -33.08 13.14
CA ARG A 920 28.05 -34.11 12.29
C ARG A 920 27.07 -34.63 11.23
N PHE A 921 25.81 -34.18 11.24
CA PHE A 921 24.78 -34.56 10.28
C PHE A 921 24.26 -33.34 9.53
N ALA A 922 23.98 -33.55 8.24
CA ALA A 922 23.19 -32.62 7.45
C ALA A 922 21.77 -33.18 7.31
N TYR A 923 20.76 -32.34 7.57
CA TYR A 923 19.35 -32.73 7.65
C TYR A 923 18.53 -32.09 6.52
N ASN A 924 17.52 -32.82 6.05
CA ASN A 924 16.50 -32.42 5.08
C ASN A 924 17.09 -31.70 3.86
N ILE A 925 17.98 -32.41 3.16
CA ILE A 925 18.64 -31.90 1.97
C ILE A 925 17.58 -31.70 0.88
N GLY A 926 17.32 -30.44 0.52
CA GLY A 926 16.26 -30.06 -0.43
C GLY A 926 14.84 -30.43 0.03
N GLY A 927 13.85 -30.17 -0.82
CA GLY A 927 12.44 -30.44 -0.53
C GLY A 927 12.05 -31.92 -0.60
N ILE A 928 10.80 -32.21 -0.20
CA ILE A 928 10.17 -33.53 -0.39
C ILE A 928 10.11 -33.84 -1.87
N GLU A 929 10.48 -35.07 -2.20
CA GLU A 929 10.48 -35.59 -3.55
C GLU A 929 9.72 -36.90 -3.56
N SER A 930 9.10 -37.24 -4.69
CA SER A 930 8.33 -38.48 -4.83
C SER A 930 8.46 -39.06 -6.23
N ILE A 931 8.42 -40.39 -6.31
CA ILE A 931 8.30 -41.14 -7.55
C ILE A 931 6.97 -41.91 -7.56
N ALA A 932 6.51 -42.28 -8.75
CA ALA A 932 5.36 -43.16 -8.94
C ALA A 932 5.78 -44.39 -9.74
N THR A 933 5.41 -45.57 -9.28
CA THR A 933 5.66 -46.82 -10.00
C THR A 933 4.52 -47.16 -10.95
N SER A 934 4.84 -47.90 -12.00
CA SER A 934 3.86 -48.52 -12.90
C SER A 934 4.02 -50.04 -12.96
N THR A 935 5.26 -50.53 -12.89
CA THR A 935 5.56 -51.96 -13.00
C THR A 935 5.71 -52.65 -11.64
N GLY A 936 6.15 -51.90 -10.62
CA GLY A 936 6.48 -52.46 -9.32
C GLY A 936 7.69 -53.40 -9.34
N LEU A 937 8.56 -53.32 -10.35
CA LEU A 937 9.76 -54.15 -10.49
C LEU A 937 11.00 -53.28 -10.70
N ALA A 938 11.77 -53.05 -9.64
CA ALA A 938 12.93 -52.16 -9.59
C ALA A 938 12.64 -50.78 -10.22
N ASP A 939 11.42 -50.29 -10.03
CA ASP A 939 10.86 -49.13 -10.72
C ASP A 939 11.34 -47.83 -10.06
N GLY A 940 12.10 -47.03 -10.80
CA GLY A 940 12.61 -45.74 -10.35
C GLY A 940 11.69 -44.55 -10.62
N GLY A 941 10.48 -44.79 -11.14
CA GLY A 941 9.54 -43.74 -11.54
C GLY A 941 9.95 -42.95 -12.78
N MET A 942 10.76 -43.57 -13.63
CA MET A 942 11.21 -43.02 -14.92
C MET A 942 11.00 -44.09 -16.00
N PHE A 943 10.73 -43.66 -17.23
CA PHE A 943 10.63 -44.58 -18.36
C PHE A 943 11.97 -45.28 -18.66
N GLU A 944 13.08 -44.54 -18.55
CA GLU A 944 14.44 -45.05 -18.71
C GLU A 944 15.35 -44.39 -17.66
N LEU A 945 16.10 -45.21 -16.92
CA LEU A 945 17.08 -44.75 -15.94
C LEU A 945 18.42 -44.45 -16.64
N ASN A 946 18.74 -43.17 -16.80
CA ASN A 946 19.99 -42.74 -17.46
C ASN A 946 20.88 -41.89 -16.51
N PHE A 947 21.99 -42.46 -16.08
CA PHE A 947 22.97 -41.75 -15.23
C PHE A 947 23.72 -40.62 -15.94
N ALA A 948 23.67 -40.56 -17.26
CA ALA A 948 24.24 -39.48 -18.06
C ALA A 948 23.26 -38.34 -18.33
N ASP A 949 22.02 -38.38 -17.79
CA ASP A 949 21.08 -37.26 -17.92
C ASP A 949 21.68 -35.98 -17.31
N GLU A 950 21.46 -34.87 -18.00
CA GLU A 950 21.86 -33.53 -17.59
C GLU A 950 21.12 -33.06 -16.33
N ARG A 951 19.98 -33.67 -16.04
CA ARG A 951 19.16 -33.42 -14.85
C ARG A 951 19.52 -34.36 -13.71
N TYR A 952 19.19 -33.94 -12.50
CA TYR A 952 19.26 -34.83 -11.35
C TYR A 952 18.23 -35.95 -11.47
N LEU A 953 18.64 -37.16 -11.10
CA LEU A 953 17.71 -38.29 -10.94
C LEU A 953 16.86 -38.10 -9.68
N PRO A 954 15.70 -38.76 -9.59
CA PRO A 954 14.89 -38.74 -8.39
C PRO A 954 15.70 -39.14 -7.15
N PHE A 955 15.62 -38.30 -6.12
CA PHE A 955 16.34 -38.42 -4.84
C PHE A 955 17.87 -38.26 -4.94
N GLU A 956 18.42 -37.85 -6.07
CA GLU A 956 19.86 -37.70 -6.23
C GLU A 956 20.42 -36.63 -5.29
N GLY A 957 21.48 -36.97 -4.55
CA GLY A 957 22.16 -36.10 -3.61
C GLY A 957 21.48 -35.98 -2.24
N LYS A 958 20.30 -36.57 -2.04
CA LYS A 958 19.63 -36.65 -0.74
C LYS A 958 20.39 -37.58 0.20
N GLY A 959 20.20 -37.41 1.51
CA GLY A 959 20.78 -38.33 2.50
C GLY A 959 20.21 -39.74 2.40
N ALA A 960 21.08 -40.75 2.55
CA ALA A 960 20.67 -42.16 2.49
C ALA A 960 19.85 -42.60 3.73
N ILE A 961 20.04 -41.93 4.86
CA ILE A 961 19.23 -42.14 6.07
C ILE A 961 17.95 -41.35 5.88
N GLY A 962 16.79 -41.99 5.89
CA GLY A 962 15.56 -41.29 5.55
C GLY A 962 14.28 -41.99 5.96
N THR A 963 13.23 -41.20 6.07
CA THR A 963 11.86 -41.67 6.33
C THR A 963 11.07 -41.57 5.04
N TRP A 964 10.53 -42.70 4.62
CA TRP A 964 9.82 -42.89 3.37
C TRP A 964 8.34 -43.13 3.63
N ARG A 965 7.49 -42.49 2.83
CA ARG A 965 6.06 -42.75 2.78
C ARG A 965 5.72 -43.49 1.50
N LEU A 966 5.07 -44.63 1.64
CA LEU A 966 4.59 -45.42 0.52
C LEU A 966 3.07 -45.40 0.51
N GLU A 967 2.49 -45.11 -0.65
CA GLU A 967 1.04 -44.97 -0.82
C GLU A 967 0.58 -45.76 -2.06
N LEU A 968 -0.42 -46.61 -1.88
CA LEU A 968 -1.15 -47.37 -2.90
C LEU A 968 -2.56 -46.78 -3.01
N PRO A 969 -3.25 -46.95 -4.16
CA PRO A 969 -4.66 -46.56 -4.29
C PRO A 969 -5.55 -47.22 -3.23
N ALA A 970 -6.19 -46.45 -2.36
CA ALA A 970 -6.99 -46.99 -1.26
C ALA A 970 -8.47 -47.22 -1.63
N THR A 971 -9.08 -46.31 -2.38
CA THR A 971 -10.53 -46.34 -2.68
C THR A 971 -10.92 -47.47 -3.64
N VAL A 972 -10.10 -47.71 -4.67
CA VAL A 972 -10.33 -48.76 -5.67
C VAL A 972 -9.02 -49.53 -5.82
N ARG A 973 -8.96 -50.72 -5.21
CA ARG A 973 -7.81 -51.62 -5.29
C ARG A 973 -7.87 -52.40 -6.60
N GLN A 974 -6.81 -52.35 -7.40
CA GLN A 974 -6.74 -53.04 -8.70
C GLN A 974 -6.28 -54.50 -8.60
N PHE A 975 -5.66 -54.86 -7.48
CA PHE A 975 -5.28 -56.23 -7.13
C PHE A 975 -5.36 -56.39 -5.61
N ASP A 976 -5.25 -57.63 -5.15
CA ASP A 976 -5.29 -57.95 -3.73
C ASP A 976 -3.94 -57.62 -3.06
N TYR A 977 -3.94 -56.59 -2.19
CA TYR A 977 -2.74 -56.14 -1.47
C TYR A 977 -2.22 -57.19 -0.49
N ASP A 978 -3.02 -58.16 -0.09
CA ASP A 978 -2.58 -59.25 0.77
C ASP A 978 -1.56 -60.17 0.10
N THR A 979 -1.53 -60.14 -1.22
CA THR A 979 -0.55 -60.89 -2.01
C THR A 979 0.83 -60.23 -2.02
N ILE A 980 0.98 -59.00 -1.51
CA ILE A 980 2.27 -58.29 -1.43
C ILE A 980 3.16 -59.02 -0.42
N SER A 981 4.12 -59.83 -0.86
CA SER A 981 4.96 -60.59 0.06
C SER A 981 6.00 -59.72 0.78
N ASP A 982 6.49 -58.68 0.10
CA ASP A 982 7.47 -57.72 0.62
C ASP A 982 7.40 -56.40 -0.17
N VAL A 983 8.10 -55.39 0.30
CA VAL A 983 8.44 -54.20 -0.46
C VAL A 983 9.93 -53.96 -0.33
N VAL A 984 10.63 -53.93 -1.48
CA VAL A 984 12.09 -53.77 -1.52
C VAL A 984 12.45 -52.40 -2.07
N LEU A 985 13.12 -51.59 -1.25
CA LEU A 985 13.76 -50.35 -1.67
C LEU A 985 15.17 -50.67 -2.20
N HIS A 986 15.41 -50.36 -3.46
CA HIS A 986 16.72 -50.46 -4.10
C HIS A 986 17.45 -49.11 -3.99
N LEU A 987 18.21 -48.92 -2.92
CA LEU A 987 18.96 -47.70 -2.66
C LEU A 987 20.33 -47.77 -3.34
N ARG A 988 20.53 -47.00 -4.40
CA ARG A 988 21.87 -46.77 -4.97
C ARG A 988 22.41 -45.49 -4.37
N TYR A 989 23.59 -45.53 -3.77
CA TYR A 989 24.16 -44.39 -3.05
C TYR A 989 25.67 -44.31 -3.24
N THR A 990 26.25 -43.15 -2.96
CA THR A 990 27.70 -42.97 -2.85
C THR A 990 28.11 -42.74 -1.41
N ALA A 991 29.34 -43.13 -1.07
CA ALA A 991 29.91 -42.94 0.27
C ALA A 991 31.42 -42.65 0.24
N ARG A 992 31.95 -42.12 1.34
CA ARG A 992 33.37 -41.85 1.59
C ARG A 992 33.91 -42.73 2.72
N ASP A 993 35.21 -43.00 2.72
CA ASP A 993 35.89 -43.74 3.78
C ASP A 993 36.25 -42.83 4.95
N GLY A 994 35.77 -43.14 6.16
CA GLY A 994 36.11 -42.43 7.39
C GLY A 994 37.37 -42.95 8.09
N GLY A 995 38.02 -43.98 7.55
CA GLY A 995 39.24 -44.57 8.11
C GLY A 995 39.00 -45.50 9.30
N SER A 996 40.09 -46.10 9.80
CA SER A 996 40.05 -47.12 10.86
C SER A 996 39.43 -46.63 12.17
N THR A 997 39.56 -45.35 12.49
CA THR A 997 39.01 -44.78 13.73
C THR A 997 37.49 -44.78 13.73
N LEU A 998 36.86 -44.31 12.64
CA LEU A 998 35.39 -44.33 12.54
C LEU A 998 34.90 -45.77 12.46
N ARG A 999 35.60 -46.61 11.69
CA ARG A 999 35.29 -48.04 11.57
C ARG A 999 35.27 -48.74 12.93
N GLY A 1000 36.30 -48.57 13.75
CA GLY A 1000 36.38 -49.17 15.08
C GLY A 1000 35.23 -48.73 15.99
N LEU A 1001 34.89 -47.43 15.99
CA LEU A 1001 33.75 -46.92 16.76
C LEU A 1001 32.42 -47.56 16.32
N VAL A 1002 32.23 -47.76 15.01
CA VAL A 1002 31.03 -48.41 14.46
C VAL A 1002 31.00 -49.88 14.86
N GLU A 1003 32.07 -50.63 14.65
CA GLU A 1003 32.13 -52.07 14.98
C GLU A 1003 31.89 -52.32 16.48
N GLU A 1004 32.41 -51.46 17.36
CA GLU A 1004 32.18 -51.55 18.81
C GLU A 1004 30.75 -51.17 19.24
N SER A 1005 30.01 -50.41 18.43
CA SER A 1005 28.67 -49.89 18.80
C SER A 1005 27.50 -50.52 18.03
N LEU A 1006 27.76 -51.20 16.91
CA LEU A 1006 26.73 -51.64 15.98
C LEU A 1006 25.68 -52.55 16.63
N ARG A 1007 26.10 -53.46 17.52
CA ARG A 1007 25.18 -54.35 18.24
C ARG A 1007 24.16 -53.57 19.09
N GLU A 1008 24.64 -52.61 19.87
CA GLU A 1008 23.78 -51.74 20.70
C GLU A 1008 22.85 -50.91 19.82
N LEU A 1009 23.37 -50.34 18.72
CA LEU A 1009 22.57 -49.52 17.78
C LEU A 1009 21.49 -50.32 17.06
N LEU A 1010 21.75 -51.59 16.73
CA LEU A 1010 20.75 -52.50 16.14
C LEU A 1010 19.62 -52.82 17.12
N ASN A 1011 19.95 -53.04 18.39
CA ASN A 1011 18.97 -53.28 19.45
C ASN A 1011 18.12 -52.03 19.78
N GLU A 1012 18.65 -50.85 19.53
CA GLU A 1012 17.98 -49.56 19.73
C GLU A 1012 17.23 -49.04 18.49
N LEU A 1013 17.19 -49.80 17.39
CA LEU A 1013 16.49 -49.38 16.18
C LEU A 1013 15.02 -49.08 16.46
N VAL A 1014 14.63 -47.83 16.24
CA VAL A 1014 13.27 -47.35 16.49
C VAL A 1014 12.44 -47.44 15.21
N THR A 1015 11.34 -48.19 15.28
CA THR A 1015 10.26 -48.22 14.27
C THR A 1015 9.38 -46.98 14.35
N VAL A 1016 8.59 -46.70 13.30
CA VAL A 1016 7.69 -45.52 13.30
C VAL A 1016 6.62 -45.60 14.41
N ALA A 1017 6.27 -46.81 14.84
CA ALA A 1017 5.39 -47.07 15.98
C ALA A 1017 6.04 -46.83 17.36
N GLY A 1018 7.27 -46.32 17.41
CA GLY A 1018 7.99 -46.02 18.65
C GLY A 1018 8.53 -47.27 19.37
N GLN A 1019 8.53 -48.43 18.72
CA GLN A 1019 9.08 -49.66 19.28
C GLN A 1019 10.55 -49.79 18.91
N SER A 1020 11.40 -50.13 19.90
CA SER A 1020 12.83 -50.37 19.71
C SER A 1020 13.14 -51.87 19.59
N GLY A 1021 14.01 -52.25 18.66
CA GLY A 1021 14.52 -53.61 18.54
C GLY A 1021 14.59 -54.12 17.10
N LEU A 1022 14.94 -55.40 16.95
CA LEU A 1022 14.87 -56.10 15.68
C LEU A 1022 13.56 -56.89 15.59
N PHE A 1023 13.00 -56.96 14.39
CA PHE A 1023 11.68 -57.55 14.17
C PHE A 1023 11.74 -58.60 13.07
N GLN A 1024 10.99 -59.69 13.25
CA GLN A 1024 10.80 -60.70 12.21
C GLN A 1024 9.36 -61.22 12.28
N ALA A 1025 8.65 -61.20 11.15
CA ALA A 1025 7.29 -61.71 11.06
C ALA A 1025 7.21 -63.01 10.26
N TYR A 1026 6.29 -63.89 10.66
CA TYR A 1026 5.96 -65.14 9.98
C TYR A 1026 4.45 -65.28 9.86
N SER A 1027 3.92 -65.35 8.64
CA SER A 1027 2.56 -65.86 8.42
C SER A 1027 2.60 -67.38 8.58
N LEU A 1028 1.83 -67.94 9.51
CA LEU A 1028 1.79 -69.38 9.71
C LEU A 1028 1.34 -70.10 8.43
N ARG A 1029 0.39 -69.52 7.70
CA ARG A 1029 -0.09 -70.06 6.42
C ARG A 1029 1.03 -70.28 5.40
N HIS A 1030 2.03 -69.41 5.37
CA HIS A 1030 3.10 -69.43 4.37
C HIS A 1030 4.41 -70.04 4.90
N ALA A 1031 4.81 -69.69 6.12
CA ALA A 1031 6.08 -70.13 6.71
C ALA A 1031 5.97 -71.50 7.40
N PHE A 1032 4.78 -71.87 7.87
CA PHE A 1032 4.52 -73.10 8.62
C PHE A 1032 3.24 -73.81 8.09
N PRO A 1033 3.19 -74.17 6.79
CA PRO A 1033 1.96 -74.64 6.15
C PRO A 1033 1.41 -75.94 6.75
N ASP A 1034 2.28 -76.83 7.24
CA ASP A 1034 1.87 -78.06 7.91
C ASP A 1034 1.20 -77.75 9.25
N GLN A 1035 1.78 -76.85 10.04
CA GLN A 1035 1.22 -76.39 11.31
C GLN A 1035 -0.08 -75.61 11.10
N TRP A 1036 -0.16 -74.80 10.05
CA TRP A 1036 -1.38 -74.11 9.65
C TRP A 1036 -2.50 -75.10 9.31
N TRP A 1037 -2.18 -76.14 8.53
CA TRP A 1037 -3.14 -77.20 8.22
C TRP A 1037 -3.57 -77.95 9.47
N GLN A 1038 -2.65 -78.29 10.38
CA GLN A 1038 -2.97 -78.92 11.66
C GLN A 1038 -3.87 -78.04 12.53
N LEU A 1039 -3.58 -76.74 12.62
CA LEU A 1039 -4.39 -75.78 13.36
C LEU A 1039 -5.84 -75.74 12.83
N HIS A 1040 -6.05 -75.79 11.51
CA HIS A 1040 -7.40 -75.83 10.93
C HIS A 1040 -8.14 -77.15 11.15
N GLN A 1041 -7.45 -78.28 11.19
CA GLN A 1041 -8.09 -79.60 11.33
C GLN A 1041 -8.30 -80.02 12.78
N GLN A 1042 -7.38 -79.63 13.67
CA GLN A 1042 -7.30 -80.12 15.05
C GLN A 1042 -7.51 -79.00 16.08
N GLN A 1043 -7.71 -77.75 15.63
CA GLN A 1043 -7.80 -76.54 16.47
C GLN A 1043 -6.53 -76.28 17.33
N SER A 1044 -5.47 -77.05 17.09
CA SER A 1044 -4.21 -77.01 17.84
C SER A 1044 -3.06 -77.52 16.98
N THR A 1045 -1.85 -76.99 17.19
CA THR A 1045 -0.61 -77.39 16.52
C THR A 1045 0.60 -77.19 17.43
N GLN A 1046 1.69 -77.93 17.19
CA GLN A 1046 3.00 -77.59 17.77
C GLN A 1046 3.79 -76.70 16.81
N LEU A 1047 4.25 -75.56 17.32
CA LEU A 1047 5.08 -74.60 16.59
C LEU A 1047 6.46 -74.54 17.24
N THR A 1048 7.52 -74.64 16.45
CA THR A 1048 8.89 -74.43 16.92
C THR A 1048 9.52 -73.34 16.08
N VAL A 1049 9.97 -72.27 16.72
CA VAL A 1049 10.75 -71.20 16.06
C VAL A 1049 12.19 -71.30 16.52
N ASP A 1050 13.02 -71.98 15.73
CA ASP A 1050 14.47 -72.05 15.92
C ASP A 1050 15.19 -70.74 15.57
N ALA A 1051 16.42 -70.58 16.07
CA ALA A 1051 17.31 -69.48 15.70
C ALA A 1051 17.57 -69.42 14.18
N GLU A 1052 17.46 -70.55 13.47
CA GLU A 1052 17.58 -70.61 12.01
C GLU A 1052 16.47 -69.84 11.27
N HIS A 1053 15.31 -69.64 11.90
CA HIS A 1053 14.23 -68.85 11.29
C HIS A 1053 14.55 -67.34 11.31
N LEU A 1054 15.40 -66.87 12.23
CA LEU A 1054 15.85 -65.49 12.26
C LEU A 1054 16.87 -65.18 11.13
N PRO A 1055 16.99 -63.90 10.73
CA PRO A 1055 17.99 -63.47 9.76
C PRO A 1055 19.40 -63.91 10.14
N TYR A 1056 20.24 -64.20 9.14
CA TYR A 1056 21.60 -64.73 9.35
C TYR A 1056 22.43 -63.89 10.34
N LEU A 1057 22.27 -62.56 10.31
CA LEU A 1057 22.97 -61.63 11.23
C LEU A 1057 22.71 -61.92 12.72
N ALA A 1058 21.60 -62.57 13.06
CA ALA A 1058 21.20 -62.84 14.42
C ALA A 1058 21.69 -64.21 14.93
N ARG A 1059 21.99 -65.17 14.05
CA ARG A 1059 22.19 -66.59 14.42
C ARG A 1059 23.39 -66.80 15.35
N ASP A 1060 24.49 -66.07 15.12
CA ASP A 1060 25.71 -66.14 15.93
C ASP A 1060 25.79 -65.06 17.02
N GLN A 1061 24.70 -64.33 17.27
CA GLN A 1061 24.62 -63.19 18.20
C GLN A 1061 23.61 -63.46 19.33
N GLN A 1062 23.54 -64.72 19.76
CA GLN A 1062 22.69 -65.23 20.86
C GLN A 1062 21.35 -64.48 20.99
N PRO A 1063 20.48 -64.56 19.97
CA PRO A 1063 19.32 -63.69 19.90
C PRO A 1063 18.31 -64.06 20.99
N VAL A 1064 17.78 -63.04 21.67
CA VAL A 1064 16.75 -63.20 22.71
C VAL A 1064 15.47 -62.54 22.24
N VAL A 1065 14.38 -63.32 22.15
CA VAL A 1065 13.05 -62.79 21.87
C VAL A 1065 12.54 -62.11 23.13
N GLU A 1066 12.17 -60.84 23.01
CA GLU A 1066 11.62 -60.03 24.10
C GLU A 1066 10.10 -59.97 24.07
N GLN A 1067 9.49 -60.15 22.90
CA GLN A 1067 8.04 -60.07 22.74
C GLN A 1067 7.59 -60.88 21.52
N ALA A 1068 6.45 -61.56 21.65
CA ALA A 1068 5.73 -62.18 20.54
C ALA A 1068 4.35 -61.52 20.40
N THR A 1069 4.10 -60.94 19.24
CA THR A 1069 2.82 -60.30 18.91
C THR A 1069 2.14 -61.09 17.81
N TRP A 1070 0.84 -61.33 17.97
CA TRP A 1070 0.02 -62.12 17.08
C TRP A 1070 -0.98 -61.22 16.37
N TYR A 1071 -1.06 -61.37 15.05
CA TYR A 1071 -2.05 -60.71 14.20
C TYR A 1071 -2.95 -61.79 13.60
N ALA A 1072 -4.22 -61.81 13.97
CA ALA A 1072 -5.21 -62.70 13.43
C ALA A 1072 -6.11 -61.94 12.44
N ARG A 1073 -6.21 -62.46 11.23
CA ARG A 1073 -7.15 -61.98 10.23
C ARG A 1073 -8.33 -62.92 10.16
N LEU A 1074 -9.53 -62.37 10.31
CA LEU A 1074 -10.77 -63.12 10.39
C LEU A 1074 -11.80 -62.56 9.42
N ASP A 1075 -12.48 -63.44 8.70
CA ASP A 1075 -13.66 -63.10 7.92
C ASP A 1075 -14.78 -62.58 8.85
N GLY A 1076 -15.46 -61.51 8.44
CA GLY A 1076 -16.56 -60.91 9.20
C GLY A 1076 -16.15 -59.90 10.28
N ASP A 1077 -14.85 -59.58 10.41
CA ASP A 1077 -14.33 -58.48 11.22
C ASP A 1077 -14.78 -58.44 12.70
N PRO A 1078 -14.55 -59.50 13.50
CA PRO A 1078 -14.94 -59.54 14.91
C PRO A 1078 -14.17 -58.53 15.78
N ALA A 1079 -14.79 -58.08 16.88
CA ALA A 1079 -14.19 -57.12 17.81
C ALA A 1079 -13.03 -57.73 18.64
N THR A 1080 -13.07 -59.02 18.91
CA THR A 1080 -12.06 -59.76 19.67
C THR A 1080 -11.91 -61.17 19.13
N TYR A 1081 -10.71 -61.72 19.21
CA TYR A 1081 -10.40 -63.10 18.90
C TYR A 1081 -9.41 -63.65 19.92
N GLN A 1082 -9.50 -64.93 20.26
CA GLN A 1082 -8.68 -65.52 21.32
C GLN A 1082 -7.89 -66.69 20.79
N ILE A 1083 -6.59 -66.68 21.05
CA ILE A 1083 -5.70 -67.82 20.83
C ILE A 1083 -5.18 -68.33 22.17
N THR A 1084 -4.64 -69.54 22.19
CA THR A 1084 -3.99 -70.13 23.37
C THR A 1084 -2.57 -70.54 23.00
N VAL A 1085 -1.59 -70.07 23.76
CA VAL A 1085 -0.16 -70.34 23.58
C VAL A 1085 0.34 -71.04 24.84
N ASP A 1086 0.76 -72.30 24.75
CA ASP A 1086 1.17 -73.16 25.88
C ASP A 1086 0.14 -73.23 27.03
N GLY A 1087 -1.15 -73.23 26.68
CA GLY A 1087 -2.25 -73.26 27.65
C GLY A 1087 -2.61 -71.89 28.23
N THR A 1088 -1.84 -70.84 27.92
CA THR A 1088 -2.13 -69.46 28.33
C THR A 1088 -2.99 -68.76 27.25
N PRO A 1089 -4.18 -68.24 27.59
CA PRO A 1089 -5.01 -67.51 26.65
C PRO A 1089 -4.43 -66.13 26.33
N VAL A 1090 -4.30 -65.80 25.04
CA VAL A 1090 -3.88 -64.49 24.54
C VAL A 1090 -5.07 -63.85 23.81
N ALA A 1091 -5.58 -62.75 24.37
CA ALA A 1091 -6.69 -62.00 23.78
C ALA A 1091 -6.16 -61.05 22.69
N LEU A 1092 -6.68 -61.18 21.48
CA LEU A 1092 -6.39 -60.31 20.34
C LEU A 1092 -7.57 -59.36 20.14
N ASN A 1093 -7.32 -58.07 20.30
CA ASN A 1093 -8.35 -57.04 20.15
C ASN A 1093 -8.31 -56.44 18.75
N ARG A 1094 -9.46 -56.06 18.22
CA ARG A 1094 -9.53 -55.40 16.92
C ARG A 1094 -8.74 -54.09 16.93
N ASP A 1095 -7.79 -53.99 16.03
CA ASP A 1095 -7.14 -52.74 15.66
C ASP A 1095 -7.99 -52.06 14.57
N ALA A 1096 -8.41 -50.83 14.82
CA ALA A 1096 -9.32 -50.08 13.95
C ALA A 1096 -8.66 -49.70 12.62
N ASP A 1097 -7.34 -49.53 12.61
CA ASP A 1097 -6.58 -49.07 11.45
C ASP A 1097 -6.09 -50.27 10.61
N LEU A 1098 -5.70 -51.38 11.26
CA LEU A 1098 -5.17 -52.56 10.57
C LEU A 1098 -6.22 -53.55 10.07
N HIS A 1099 -7.49 -53.37 10.46
CA HIS A 1099 -8.57 -54.32 10.18
C HIS A 1099 -8.25 -55.77 10.59
N GLN A 1100 -7.47 -55.96 11.66
CA GLN A 1100 -7.04 -57.27 12.18
C GLN A 1100 -7.13 -57.29 13.70
N CYS A 1101 -7.26 -58.49 14.29
CA CYS A 1101 -7.17 -58.65 15.74
C CYS A 1101 -5.71 -58.81 16.15
N VAL A 1102 -5.21 -57.93 17.02
CA VAL A 1102 -3.82 -57.87 17.44
C VAL A 1102 -3.70 -58.04 18.95
N GLY A 1103 -2.68 -58.77 19.40
CA GLY A 1103 -2.37 -58.92 20.82
C GLY A 1103 -1.00 -59.53 21.06
N SER A 1104 -0.41 -59.23 22.21
CA SER A 1104 0.92 -59.70 22.58
C SER A 1104 0.82 -60.82 23.60
N GLY A 1105 1.60 -61.88 23.40
CA GLY A 1105 1.79 -62.97 24.35
C GLY A 1105 3.13 -62.88 25.06
N ASP A 1106 3.41 -63.91 25.88
CA ASP A 1106 4.71 -64.07 26.53
C ASP A 1106 5.85 -64.23 25.49
N PRO A 1107 7.08 -63.83 25.84
CA PRO A 1107 8.24 -63.99 24.95
C PRO A 1107 8.51 -65.46 24.64
N LEU A 1108 8.82 -65.77 23.38
CA LEU A 1108 9.07 -67.14 22.94
C LEU A 1108 10.53 -67.54 23.16
N VAL A 1109 10.77 -68.75 23.66
CA VAL A 1109 12.13 -69.30 23.74
C VAL A 1109 12.47 -70.00 22.43
N LEU A 1110 13.48 -69.51 21.72
CA LEU A 1110 13.90 -70.09 20.44
C LEU A 1110 14.28 -71.57 20.61
N GLY A 1111 13.85 -72.39 19.66
CA GLY A 1111 14.09 -73.84 19.64
C GLY A 1111 13.29 -74.68 20.65
N THR A 1112 12.37 -74.05 21.40
CA THR A 1112 11.44 -74.76 22.27
C THR A 1112 10.09 -74.94 21.56
N PRO A 1113 9.54 -76.16 21.43
CA PRO A 1113 8.22 -76.37 20.85
C PRO A 1113 7.14 -75.81 21.78
N LEU A 1114 6.22 -75.02 21.22
CA LEU A 1114 5.05 -74.47 21.91
C LEU A 1114 3.76 -75.06 21.32
N THR A 1115 2.73 -75.17 22.14
CA THR A 1115 1.38 -75.59 21.72
C THR A 1115 0.52 -74.36 21.41
N LEU A 1116 0.14 -74.19 20.15
CA LEU A 1116 -0.72 -73.11 19.68
C LEU A 1116 -2.12 -73.65 19.38
N ALA A 1117 -3.16 -73.13 20.01
CA ALA A 1117 -4.55 -73.46 19.73
C ALA A 1117 -5.37 -72.21 19.40
N ALA A 1118 -6.28 -72.32 18.43
CA ALA A 1118 -7.10 -71.22 17.93
C ALA A 1118 -8.38 -71.75 17.29
N ASP A 1119 -9.44 -70.94 17.23
CA ASP A 1119 -10.68 -71.31 16.54
C ASP A 1119 -10.53 -71.06 15.03
N PRO A 1120 -10.50 -72.10 14.18
CA PRO A 1120 -10.24 -71.91 12.75
C PRO A 1120 -11.40 -71.26 11.99
N ASP A 1121 -12.58 -71.10 12.60
CA ASP A 1121 -13.73 -70.53 11.92
C ASP A 1121 -13.49 -69.05 11.56
N GLY A 1122 -13.59 -68.74 10.26
CA GLY A 1122 -13.27 -67.43 9.70
C GLY A 1122 -11.79 -67.02 9.72
N LEU A 1123 -10.87 -67.78 10.33
CA LEU A 1123 -9.45 -67.41 10.40
C LEU A 1123 -8.77 -67.60 9.02
N THR A 1124 -8.31 -66.51 8.40
CA THR A 1124 -7.71 -66.52 7.06
C THR A 1124 -6.18 -66.41 7.05
N ASP A 1125 -5.61 -65.78 8.08
CA ASP A 1125 -4.17 -65.77 8.32
C ASP A 1125 -3.89 -65.52 9.82
N LEU A 1126 -2.77 -66.07 10.30
CA LEU A 1126 -2.23 -65.80 11.64
C LEU A 1126 -0.75 -65.47 11.50
N VAL A 1127 -0.38 -64.24 11.82
CA VAL A 1127 0.99 -63.74 11.70
C VAL A 1127 1.60 -63.60 13.08
N LEU A 1128 2.77 -64.22 13.27
CA LEU A 1128 3.62 -64.10 14.44
C LEU A 1128 4.71 -63.06 14.17
N LEU A 1129 4.69 -61.93 14.88
CA LEU A 1129 5.74 -60.92 14.90
C LEU A 1129 6.61 -61.12 16.15
N LEU A 1130 7.89 -61.40 15.95
CA LEU A 1130 8.88 -61.48 17.01
C LEU A 1130 9.63 -60.17 17.11
N ARG A 1131 9.70 -59.60 18.31
CA ARG A 1131 10.70 -58.60 18.66
C ARG A 1131 11.85 -59.29 19.38
N TYR A 1132 13.05 -59.16 18.86
CA TYR A 1132 14.24 -59.77 19.42
C TYR A 1132 15.40 -58.77 19.53
N ARG A 1133 16.35 -59.07 20.40
CA ARG A 1133 17.62 -58.36 20.55
C ARG A 1133 18.79 -59.31 20.42
N LEU A 1134 19.94 -58.76 20.06
CA LEU A 1134 21.21 -59.49 19.96
C LEU A 1134 21.95 -59.40 21.30
N ASP A 1135 22.19 -60.54 21.95
CA ASP A 1135 23.07 -60.62 23.12
C ASP A 1135 24.45 -61.13 22.70
N GLY A 1136 25.47 -60.42 23.19
CA GLY A 1136 26.78 -60.34 22.57
C GLY A 1136 27.83 -61.34 22.98
#